data_AF-F2TPW6-F1
#
_entry.id   AF-F2TPW6-F1
#
_cell.length_a   1.000
_cell.length_b   1.000
_cell.length_c   1.000
_cell.angle_alpha   90.00
_cell.angle_beta   90.00
_cell.angle_gamma   90.00
#
_symmetry.space_group_name_H-M   'P 1'
#
loop_
_entity.id
_entity.type
_entity.pdbx_description
1 polymer ?
#
loop_
_entity_poly.entity_id
_entity_poly.type
_entity_poly.pdbx_seq_one_letter_code
_entity_poly.pdbx_strand_id
1 'polypeptide(L)'
;MYTLKVTRTGTLQVSALVDYLSSTSANAVFGGKEEVIQALNVVMGYYPKDSEHIANVGTNKHFFIKPPDVEKWDLTGGLEVLRGFFGSVRAATARILLNVQISNVAVFAEGPLPRVMMSFFQSYGHSMGKLDRFLKSVRVQLTHMKKVGSDGREVLPIKTILGVATIDDGRGMKNKPRVQRVGAGPKDVTFYKEPNADDEMLGANTSSTAGAYVSVFEFFRDIRKITLENPDLPVVNIGSRERPIYLPPDVCIVLPGQAPNMTLSTTQTQQMIKFAVRRPALNAKSINTKGAQILGASQPANSTLAGFGLAVQPGLITVPGRVLQGPQVRYKSVGRDARPPTNPNSGSWNLQRNQFSVAKPLKNWACLWIQKRDTSLPWPDAETLSSQALDPFIRQLKQLGMTVDQPLIHICPDDFERSIEEHIASVLQFKPSLQLIFFILPVVSSIYSRIKYLCDVKWGVHSICVVAGKFAKERNCQYFSNVALKFNLKLGGTNHTLDPSKLGFISEGKTMVVGLDVTHPSPGSSSNAPSIAAIVASIDQDLTQWPADVRIQPSRQEMVSGLDELLKSRLRLWAKHHRTAYPENILVYRDGVSEGQYNTVLNEELPLLQKACRSLYPAQQTRRGLPRLSIIIVGKRHNTRFFASAPAAADRSFNPRNGTVVDRAVTDARNWDFFLQAHTALHGTARPGHYYLVYDEIFRSSVVKPSLARLTGGIGANVADAVEALTHNMCYLFGRATKSVSVCPPAYYADLVCTRARCYLSRLFEAGSAAGSVAAGSVAGGGRSMSSLEVGLAKLSTATPQGGGGGMEGMISRRLG
;
A
#
# COMPACT_ATOMS: atom_id res chain seq x y z
N MET A 1 -31.83 29.43 0.90
CA MET A 1 -32.95 28.64 0.38
C MET A 1 -32.40 27.77 -0.74
N TYR A 2 -32.65 26.46 -0.72
CA TYR A 2 -32.19 25.54 -1.77
C TYR A 2 -33.38 25.07 -2.59
N THR A 3 -33.22 24.97 -3.91
CA THR A 3 -34.22 24.37 -4.81
C THR A 3 -33.78 22.94 -5.12
N LEU A 4 -34.59 21.96 -4.72
CA LEU A 4 -34.35 20.54 -4.99
C LEU A 4 -35.24 20.07 -6.15
N LYS A 5 -34.64 19.51 -7.19
CA LYS A 5 -35.36 18.83 -8.28
C LYS A 5 -35.24 17.33 -8.10
N VAL A 6 -36.35 16.64 -7.82
CA VAL A 6 -36.41 15.18 -7.70
C VAL A 6 -36.96 14.62 -9.01
N THR A 7 -36.23 13.70 -9.65
CA THR A 7 -36.62 13.07 -10.92
C THR A 7 -36.50 11.56 -10.81
N ARG A 8 -37.54 10.82 -11.21
CA ARG A 8 -37.52 9.35 -11.27
C ARG A 8 -36.66 8.88 -12.46
N THR A 9 -35.62 8.09 -12.20
CA THR A 9 -34.71 7.58 -13.24
C THR A 9 -34.93 6.11 -13.59
N GLY A 10 -35.53 5.31 -12.70
CA GLY A 10 -35.76 3.89 -12.93
C GLY A 10 -36.31 3.15 -11.72
N THR A 11 -36.32 1.82 -11.79
CA THR A 11 -36.75 0.91 -10.70
C THR A 11 -35.74 -0.23 -10.59
N LEU A 12 -35.27 -0.51 -9.38
CA LEU A 12 -34.31 -1.59 -9.08
C LEU A 12 -35.06 -2.77 -8.44
N GLN A 13 -34.90 -3.98 -9.00
CA GLN A 13 -35.60 -5.18 -8.54
C GLN A 13 -34.66 -6.09 -7.74
N VAL A 14 -34.79 -6.08 -6.42
CA VAL A 14 -34.00 -6.96 -5.52
C VAL A 14 -34.39 -8.44 -5.71
N SER A 15 -35.66 -8.73 -5.98
CA SER A 15 -36.12 -10.10 -6.28
C SER A 15 -35.40 -10.70 -7.48
N ALA A 16 -35.28 -9.95 -8.59
CA ALA A 16 -34.58 -10.40 -9.78
C ALA A 16 -33.10 -10.73 -9.50
N LEU A 17 -32.44 -9.98 -8.59
CA LEU A 17 -31.10 -10.32 -8.13
C LEU A 17 -31.09 -11.65 -7.35
N VAL A 18 -32.04 -11.87 -6.45
CA VAL A 18 -32.14 -13.12 -5.68
C VAL A 18 -32.41 -14.33 -6.58
N ASP A 19 -33.31 -14.19 -7.55
CA ASP A 19 -33.61 -15.21 -8.55
C ASP A 19 -32.37 -15.53 -9.39
N TYR A 20 -31.64 -14.48 -9.83
CA TYR A 20 -30.37 -14.63 -10.51
C TYR A 20 -29.33 -15.35 -9.64
N LEU A 21 -29.19 -15.01 -8.36
CA LEU A 21 -28.23 -15.64 -7.44
C LEU A 21 -28.60 -17.09 -7.10
N SER A 22 -29.88 -17.45 -7.19
CA SER A 22 -30.41 -18.79 -6.91
C SER A 22 -30.55 -19.65 -8.16
N SER A 23 -30.39 -19.06 -9.35
CA SER A 23 -30.52 -19.75 -10.63
C SER A 23 -29.44 -20.83 -10.79
N THR A 24 -29.87 -22.02 -11.21
CA THR A 24 -28.99 -23.12 -11.61
C THR A 24 -28.53 -23.00 -13.07
N SER A 25 -29.06 -22.03 -13.82
CA SER A 25 -28.63 -21.78 -15.20
C SER A 25 -27.26 -21.08 -15.22
N ALA A 26 -26.25 -21.80 -15.68
CA ALA A 26 -24.88 -21.28 -15.81
C ALA A 26 -24.77 -20.05 -16.74
N ASN A 27 -25.71 -19.89 -17.67
CA ASN A 27 -25.74 -18.80 -18.66
C ASN A 27 -26.69 -17.66 -18.28
N ALA A 28 -27.32 -17.68 -17.11
CA ALA A 28 -28.15 -16.56 -16.67
C ALA A 28 -27.29 -15.29 -16.57
N VAL A 29 -27.80 -14.17 -17.11
CA VAL A 29 -27.15 -12.85 -17.05
C VAL A 29 -28.11 -11.88 -16.38
N PHE A 30 -27.61 -11.11 -15.41
CA PHE A 30 -28.35 -10.02 -14.78
C PHE A 30 -27.53 -8.75 -14.84
N GLY A 31 -27.85 -7.88 -15.81
CA GLY A 31 -27.11 -6.64 -16.06
C GLY A 31 -27.18 -5.64 -14.91
N GLY A 32 -28.24 -5.66 -14.11
CA GLY A 32 -28.47 -4.71 -13.00
C GLY A 32 -27.82 -5.09 -11.67
N LYS A 33 -26.91 -6.08 -11.64
CA LYS A 33 -26.35 -6.64 -10.39
C LYS A 33 -25.67 -5.55 -9.55
N GLU A 34 -24.81 -4.76 -10.17
CA GLU A 34 -23.99 -3.76 -9.47
C GLU A 34 -24.84 -2.59 -8.97
N GLU A 35 -25.83 -2.14 -9.75
CA GLU A 35 -26.75 -1.07 -9.38
C GLU A 35 -27.61 -1.47 -8.17
N VAL A 36 -28.11 -2.71 -8.15
CA VAL A 36 -28.87 -3.24 -7.00
C VAL A 36 -27.98 -3.35 -5.76
N ILE A 37 -26.75 -3.87 -5.89
CA ILE A 37 -25.79 -3.94 -4.78
C ILE A 37 -25.44 -2.53 -4.27
N GLN A 38 -25.23 -1.57 -5.17
CA GLN A 38 -24.95 -0.18 -4.80
C GLN A 38 -26.13 0.45 -4.05
N ALA A 39 -27.36 0.25 -4.51
CA ALA A 39 -28.55 0.74 -3.82
C ALA A 39 -28.68 0.13 -2.41
N LEU A 40 -28.46 -1.17 -2.26
CA LEU A 40 -28.46 -1.83 -0.95
C LEU A 40 -27.35 -1.28 -0.04
N ASN A 41 -26.17 -0.98 -0.57
CA ASN A 41 -25.10 -0.31 0.19
C ASN A 41 -25.50 1.10 0.66
N VAL A 42 -26.24 1.86 -0.17
CA VAL A 42 -26.77 3.18 0.22
C VAL A 42 -27.76 3.05 1.37
N VAL A 43 -28.71 2.12 1.27
CA VAL A 43 -29.73 1.86 2.31
C VAL A 43 -29.06 1.41 3.62
N MET A 44 -28.17 0.42 3.57
CA MET A 44 -27.44 -0.06 4.75
C MET A 44 -26.54 1.01 5.38
N GLY A 45 -25.96 1.90 4.57
CA GLY A 45 -25.07 2.96 5.03
C GLY A 45 -25.76 4.23 5.51
N TYR A 46 -27.10 4.31 5.44
CA TYR A 46 -27.84 5.51 5.81
C TYR A 46 -27.87 5.74 7.32
N TYR A 47 -28.28 4.75 8.12
CA TYR A 47 -28.36 4.83 9.58
C TYR A 47 -27.09 5.41 10.25
N PRO A 48 -25.87 4.89 9.98
CA PRO A 48 -24.67 5.46 10.59
C PRO A 48 -24.32 6.87 10.10
N LYS A 49 -24.81 7.31 8.93
CA LYS A 49 -24.58 8.66 8.41
C LYS A 49 -25.54 9.69 8.98
N ASP A 50 -26.72 9.26 9.39
CA ASP A 50 -27.74 10.09 10.02
C ASP A 50 -27.48 10.29 11.53
N SER A 51 -26.69 9.40 12.16
CA SER A 51 -26.41 9.46 13.60
C SER A 51 -25.37 10.51 14.00
N GLU A 52 -25.69 11.33 15.01
CA GLU A 52 -24.75 12.26 15.66
C GLU A 52 -23.69 11.59 16.55
N HIS A 53 -23.82 10.28 16.82
CA HIS A 53 -22.90 9.51 17.66
C HIS A 53 -21.83 8.77 16.86
N ILE A 54 -21.86 8.90 15.53
CA ILE A 54 -21.03 8.13 14.60
C ILE A 54 -20.28 9.09 13.68
N ALA A 55 -18.95 8.99 13.68
CA ALA A 55 -18.12 9.60 12.67
C ALA A 55 -17.97 8.67 11.46
N ASN A 56 -18.01 9.27 10.28
CA ASN A 56 -17.98 8.57 9.00
C ASN A 56 -16.68 8.93 8.25
N VAL A 57 -15.88 7.92 7.89
CA VAL A 57 -14.64 8.11 7.12
C VAL A 57 -14.76 7.40 5.77
N GLY A 58 -14.96 8.19 4.72
CA GLY A 58 -15.35 7.67 3.40
C GLY A 58 -16.77 7.10 3.43
N THR A 59 -17.10 6.26 2.45
CA THR A 59 -18.49 5.84 2.23
C THR A 59 -18.98 4.78 3.22
N ASN A 60 -18.08 3.88 3.64
CA ASN A 60 -18.43 2.59 4.23
C ASN A 60 -17.75 2.31 5.57
N LYS A 61 -17.09 3.30 6.20
CA LYS A 61 -16.43 3.13 7.50
C LYS A 61 -17.03 4.06 8.52
N HIS A 62 -17.44 3.48 9.64
CA HIS A 62 -18.25 4.12 10.67
C HIS A 62 -17.56 3.91 12.02
N PHE A 63 -17.50 4.95 12.86
CA PHE A 63 -16.76 4.96 14.12
C PHE A 63 -17.61 5.59 15.21
N PHE A 64 -17.83 4.89 16.33
CA PHE A 64 -18.46 5.51 17.49
C PHE A 64 -17.56 6.62 18.04
N ILE A 65 -18.15 7.79 18.31
CA ILE A 65 -17.43 8.96 18.85
C ILE A 65 -17.89 9.37 20.24
N LYS A 66 -18.98 8.80 20.78
CA LYS A 66 -19.45 9.08 22.14
C LYS A 66 -19.43 7.82 23.03
N PRO A 67 -19.25 7.97 24.36
CA PRO A 67 -19.44 6.87 25.31
C PRO A 67 -20.88 6.32 25.29
N PRO A 68 -21.10 5.05 25.68
CA PRO A 68 -20.10 4.09 26.17
C PRO A 68 -19.38 3.31 25.06
N ASP A 69 -19.78 3.46 23.80
CA ASP A 69 -19.34 2.57 22.72
C ASP A 69 -18.00 2.94 22.07
N VAL A 70 -17.57 4.20 22.20
CA VAL A 70 -16.29 4.69 21.68
C VAL A 70 -15.12 3.87 22.21
N GLU A 71 -14.30 3.37 21.28
CA GLU A 71 -13.06 2.68 21.58
C GLU A 71 -11.91 3.47 20.96
N LYS A 72 -11.08 4.10 21.80
CA LYS A 72 -9.99 4.96 21.34
C LYS A 72 -8.70 4.81 22.13
N TRP A 73 -7.59 5.27 21.55
CA TRP A 73 -6.27 5.27 22.18
C TRP A 73 -5.43 6.46 21.71
N ASP A 74 -4.66 7.07 22.63
CA ASP A 74 -3.79 8.20 22.32
C ASP A 74 -2.56 7.77 21.49
N LEU A 75 -2.36 8.41 20.34
CA LEU A 75 -1.21 8.19 19.47
C LEU A 75 -0.11 9.24 19.67
N THR A 76 -0.30 10.19 20.60
CA THR A 76 0.51 11.40 20.78
C THR A 76 0.46 12.34 19.56
N GLY A 77 1.05 13.54 19.67
CA GLY A 77 1.08 14.50 18.58
C GLY A 77 -0.27 15.16 18.27
N GLY A 78 -1.21 15.12 19.21
CA GLY A 78 -2.58 15.62 19.03
C GLY A 78 -3.47 14.67 18.21
N LEU A 79 -3.07 13.40 18.07
CA LEU A 79 -3.81 12.38 17.35
C LEU A 79 -4.23 11.23 18.27
N GLU A 80 -5.40 10.66 17.99
CA GLU A 80 -5.93 9.45 18.63
C GLU A 80 -6.26 8.42 17.54
N VAL A 81 -6.35 7.13 17.89
CA VAL A 81 -6.95 6.10 17.03
C VAL A 81 -8.37 5.81 17.50
N LEU A 82 -9.31 5.70 16.57
CA LEU A 82 -10.64 5.15 16.80
C LEU A 82 -10.75 3.73 16.21
N ARG A 83 -11.45 2.85 16.92
CA ARG A 83 -11.95 1.59 16.37
C ARG A 83 -13.39 1.76 15.91
N GLY A 84 -13.66 1.23 14.73
CA GLY A 84 -14.98 1.23 14.12
C GLY A 84 -15.15 0.04 13.20
N PHE A 85 -16.08 0.15 12.26
CA PHE A 85 -16.49 -0.93 11.41
C PHE A 85 -16.65 -0.46 9.97
N PHE A 86 -16.18 -1.30 9.06
CA PHE A 86 -16.52 -1.27 7.66
C PHE A 86 -17.81 -2.09 7.43
N GLY A 87 -18.73 -1.58 6.62
CA GLY A 87 -19.91 -2.31 6.16
C GLY A 87 -20.02 -2.30 4.63
N SER A 88 -20.33 -3.44 4.02
CA SER A 88 -20.76 -3.48 2.61
C SER A 88 -21.66 -4.66 2.31
N VAL A 89 -22.62 -4.46 1.42
CA VAL A 89 -23.45 -5.52 0.85
C VAL A 89 -22.69 -6.23 -0.28
N ARG A 90 -22.78 -7.56 -0.31
CA ARG A 90 -22.14 -8.45 -1.29
C ARG A 90 -23.14 -9.48 -1.79
N ALA A 91 -23.03 -9.85 -3.05
CA ALA A 91 -23.78 -10.97 -3.62
C ALA A 91 -22.95 -12.25 -3.55
N ALA A 92 -23.58 -13.36 -3.18
CA ALA A 92 -23.00 -14.69 -3.20
C ALA A 92 -24.05 -15.69 -3.72
N THR A 93 -23.61 -16.91 -4.00
CA THR A 93 -24.50 -17.98 -4.47
C THR A 93 -25.70 -18.15 -3.51
N ALA A 94 -26.91 -18.01 -4.07
CA ALA A 94 -28.20 -18.08 -3.38
C ALA A 94 -28.44 -17.08 -2.23
N ARG A 95 -27.58 -16.06 -2.03
CA ARG A 95 -27.66 -15.16 -0.85
C ARG A 95 -27.12 -13.75 -1.11
N ILE A 96 -27.67 -12.78 -0.38
CA ILE A 96 -27.10 -11.45 -0.23
C ILE A 96 -26.48 -11.36 1.17
N LEU A 97 -25.23 -10.91 1.25
CA LEU A 97 -24.43 -10.90 2.47
C LEU A 97 -24.13 -9.47 2.92
N LEU A 98 -24.23 -9.21 4.22
CA LEU A 98 -23.67 -8.02 4.84
C LEU A 98 -22.24 -8.34 5.34
N ASN A 99 -21.23 -7.84 4.63
CA ASN A 99 -19.84 -7.97 5.04
C ASN A 99 -19.48 -6.87 6.02
N VAL A 100 -19.26 -7.24 7.28
CA VAL A 100 -18.87 -6.34 8.37
C VAL A 100 -17.46 -6.68 8.83
N GLN A 101 -16.60 -5.67 8.95
CA GLN A 101 -15.22 -5.88 9.37
C GLN A 101 -14.69 -4.73 10.22
N ILE A 102 -13.84 -5.03 11.22
CA ILE A 102 -13.22 -3.98 12.04
C ILE A 102 -12.32 -3.07 11.20
N SER A 103 -12.44 -1.77 11.46
CA SER A 103 -11.60 -0.72 10.91
C SER A 103 -10.97 0.09 12.03
N ASN A 104 -9.77 0.62 11.80
CA ASN A 104 -9.14 1.57 12.72
C ASN A 104 -8.71 2.79 11.90
N VAL A 105 -8.84 3.98 12.48
CA VAL A 105 -8.48 5.24 11.82
C VAL A 105 -7.83 6.17 12.82
N ALA A 106 -6.74 6.84 12.40
CA ALA A 106 -6.19 7.94 13.17
C ALA A 106 -7.06 9.19 12.96
N VAL A 107 -7.33 9.92 14.03
CA VAL A 107 -8.12 11.15 14.03
C VAL A 107 -7.43 12.21 14.90
N PHE A 108 -7.79 13.47 14.72
CA PHE A 108 -7.43 14.50 15.69
C PHE A 108 -8.08 14.22 17.04
N ALA A 109 -7.34 14.48 18.11
CA ALA A 109 -7.90 14.49 19.45
C ALA A 109 -9.00 15.57 19.55
N GLU A 110 -10.17 15.16 20.05
CA GLU A 110 -11.26 16.09 20.32
C GLU A 110 -10.92 17.02 21.49
N GLY A 111 -11.38 18.27 21.42
CA GLY A 111 -11.26 19.24 22.51
C GLY A 111 -10.58 20.54 22.10
N PRO A 112 -10.08 21.33 23.07
CA PRO A 112 -9.48 22.64 22.79
C PRO A 112 -8.32 22.55 21.79
N LEU A 113 -8.36 23.38 20.75
CA LEU A 113 -7.30 23.48 19.76
C LEU A 113 -5.91 23.76 20.36
N PRO A 114 -5.75 24.57 21.43
CA PRO A 114 -4.46 24.77 22.08
C PRO A 114 -3.78 23.46 22.50
N ARG A 115 -4.54 22.53 23.09
CA ARG A 115 -4.04 21.22 23.52
C ARG A 115 -3.49 20.43 22.35
N VAL A 116 -4.23 20.39 21.23
CA VAL A 116 -3.83 19.68 20.02
C VAL A 116 -2.53 20.28 19.45
N MET A 117 -2.43 21.60 19.38
CA MET A 117 -1.23 22.30 18.90
C MET A 117 -0.02 22.07 19.79
N MET A 118 -0.19 22.10 21.12
CA MET A 118 0.88 21.82 22.08
C MET A 118 1.37 20.37 21.97
N SER A 119 0.46 19.40 21.91
CA SER A 119 0.83 17.99 21.70
C SER A 119 1.55 17.78 20.37
N PHE A 120 1.16 18.50 19.32
CA PHE A 120 1.86 18.51 18.05
C PHE A 120 3.31 19.02 18.21
N PHE A 121 3.53 20.15 18.88
CA PHE A 121 4.87 20.71 19.07
C PHE A 121 5.78 19.78 19.88
N GLN A 122 5.24 19.10 20.90
CA GLN A 122 5.98 18.10 21.66
C GLN A 122 6.47 16.93 20.78
N SER A 123 5.70 16.56 19.75
CA SER A 123 6.00 15.38 18.91
C SER A 123 6.80 15.71 17.64
N TYR A 124 6.63 16.92 17.09
CA TYR A 124 7.19 17.30 15.79
C TYR A 124 8.10 18.54 15.83
N GLY A 125 8.28 19.15 17.00
CA GLY A 125 9.00 20.40 17.19
C GLY A 125 8.23 21.62 16.63
N HIS A 126 8.81 22.81 16.76
CA HIS A 126 8.19 24.09 16.39
C HIS A 126 8.25 24.41 14.88
N SER A 127 7.91 23.44 14.02
CA SER A 127 7.89 23.63 12.57
C SER A 127 6.53 24.15 12.09
N MET A 128 6.44 25.45 11.76
CA MET A 128 5.19 26.06 11.29
C MET A 128 4.68 25.48 9.97
N GLY A 129 5.57 25.13 9.04
CA GLY A 129 5.15 24.48 7.80
C GLY A 129 4.53 23.10 8.00
N LYS A 130 4.98 22.34 9.01
CA LYS A 130 4.34 21.07 9.38
C LYS A 130 3.01 21.31 10.10
N LEU A 131 2.95 22.31 10.99
CA LEU A 131 1.72 22.65 11.70
C LEU A 131 0.62 23.15 10.76
N ASP A 132 0.95 23.99 9.79
CA ASP A 132 0.02 24.48 8.76
C ASP A 132 -0.63 23.30 8.02
N ARG A 133 0.19 22.34 7.58
CA ARG A 133 -0.29 21.12 6.94
C ARG A 133 -1.10 20.23 7.89
N PHE A 134 -0.72 20.19 9.17
CA PHE A 134 -1.40 19.42 10.21
C PHE A 134 -2.80 19.94 10.49
N LEU A 135 -3.00 21.26 10.56
CA LEU A 135 -4.29 21.88 10.85
C LEU A 135 -5.17 22.08 9.62
N LYS A 136 -4.62 21.91 8.41
CA LYS A 136 -5.35 22.10 7.17
C LYS A 136 -6.59 21.19 7.10
N SER A 137 -7.74 21.80 6.80
CA SER A 137 -9.05 21.16 6.69
C SER A 137 -9.62 20.61 8.00
N VAL A 138 -9.01 20.90 9.15
CA VAL A 138 -9.58 20.58 10.46
C VAL A 138 -10.80 21.45 10.70
N ARG A 139 -11.93 20.84 11.04
CA ARG A 139 -13.14 21.56 11.45
C ARG A 139 -13.10 21.82 12.94
N VAL A 140 -13.42 23.05 13.32
CA VAL A 140 -13.50 23.51 14.69
C VAL A 140 -14.84 24.16 14.96
N GLN A 141 -15.39 23.90 16.14
CA GLN A 141 -16.54 24.61 16.68
C GLN A 141 -16.05 25.86 17.42
N LEU A 142 -16.72 26.99 17.19
CA LEU A 142 -16.31 28.27 17.76
C LEU A 142 -17.11 28.57 19.02
N THR A 143 -16.42 28.87 20.12
CA THR A 143 -17.05 29.09 21.44
C THR A 143 -17.54 30.52 21.64
N HIS A 144 -16.95 31.49 20.93
CA HIS A 144 -17.19 32.92 21.10
C HIS A 144 -18.33 33.49 20.24
N MET A 145 -19.00 32.65 19.44
CA MET A 145 -20.10 33.06 18.56
C MET A 145 -21.27 32.10 18.71
N LYS A 146 -22.48 32.65 18.76
CA LYS A 146 -23.74 31.90 18.73
C LYS A 146 -24.50 32.28 17.47
N LYS A 147 -25.08 31.29 16.79
CA LYS A 147 -25.99 31.52 15.67
C LYS A 147 -27.36 30.99 16.03
N VAL A 148 -28.39 31.81 15.89
CA VAL A 148 -29.78 31.38 16.07
C VAL A 148 -30.25 30.70 14.79
N GLY A 149 -30.68 29.45 14.90
CA GLY A 149 -31.29 28.68 13.81
C GLY A 149 -32.68 29.20 13.46
N SER A 150 -33.21 28.77 12.32
CA SER A 150 -34.59 29.07 11.91
C SER A 150 -35.65 28.48 12.85
N ASP A 151 -35.25 27.51 13.67
CA ASP A 151 -36.03 26.87 14.73
C ASP A 151 -35.87 27.56 16.10
N GLY A 152 -35.18 28.70 16.16
CA GLY A 152 -34.92 29.46 17.39
C GLY A 152 -33.82 28.88 18.28
N ARG A 153 -33.17 27.76 17.90
CA ARG A 153 -32.11 27.16 18.70
C ARG A 153 -30.78 27.87 18.51
N GLU A 154 -30.06 28.12 19.60
CA GLU A 154 -28.69 28.61 19.54
C GLU A 154 -27.72 27.48 19.20
N VAL A 155 -26.98 27.64 18.11
CA VAL A 155 -25.96 26.68 17.65
C VAL A 155 -24.62 27.38 17.51
N LEU A 156 -23.57 26.77 18.06
CA LEU A 156 -22.20 27.24 17.87
C LEU A 156 -21.75 26.95 16.44
N PRO A 157 -21.21 27.93 15.70
CA PRO A 157 -20.84 27.74 14.31
C PRO A 157 -19.61 26.84 14.18
N ILE A 158 -19.63 25.98 13.17
CA ILE A 158 -18.50 25.13 12.78
C ILE A 158 -17.80 25.79 11.59
N LYS A 159 -16.46 25.88 11.66
CA LYS A 159 -15.61 26.44 10.61
C LYS A 159 -14.46 25.49 10.30
N THR A 160 -13.90 25.62 9.10
CA THR A 160 -12.78 24.79 8.64
C THR A 160 -11.51 25.64 8.61
N ILE A 161 -10.45 25.12 9.22
CA ILE A 161 -9.13 25.77 9.23
C ILE A 161 -8.50 25.63 7.83
N LEU A 162 -8.10 26.75 7.25
CA LEU A 162 -7.30 26.81 6.03
C LEU A 162 -5.84 26.45 6.34
N GLY A 163 -5.32 26.99 7.44
CA GLY A 163 -3.94 26.86 7.89
C GLY A 163 -3.63 27.88 8.98
N VAL A 164 -2.35 28.11 9.26
CA VAL A 164 -1.93 29.20 10.15
C VAL A 164 -1.94 30.53 9.40
N ALA A 165 -1.98 31.65 10.14
CA ALA A 165 -1.81 32.98 9.56
C ALA A 165 -0.45 33.10 8.85
N THR A 166 -0.43 33.70 7.66
CA THR A 166 0.80 33.89 6.86
C THR A 166 0.96 35.33 6.40
N ILE A 167 2.19 35.70 6.06
CA ILE A 167 2.54 37.04 5.55
C ILE A 167 1.87 37.37 4.20
N ASP A 168 1.42 36.35 3.47
CA ASP A 168 0.77 36.47 2.17
C ASP A 168 -0.75 36.67 2.27
N ASP A 169 -1.33 36.53 3.46
CA ASP A 169 -2.77 36.67 3.68
C ASP A 169 -3.22 38.11 3.34
N GLY A 170 -4.26 38.23 2.52
CA GLY A 170 -4.86 39.49 2.08
C GLY A 170 -4.03 40.28 1.06
N ARG A 171 -3.11 39.65 0.31
CA ARG A 171 -2.21 40.31 -0.67
C ARG A 171 -2.92 41.27 -1.66
N GLY A 172 -4.19 41.01 -1.99
CA GLY A 172 -4.99 41.84 -2.90
C GLY A 172 -5.94 42.84 -2.21
N MET A 173 -5.92 42.96 -0.87
CA MET A 173 -6.81 43.86 -0.13
C MET A 173 -6.20 45.26 -0.01
N LYS A 174 -7.03 46.31 -0.16
CA LYS A 174 -6.65 47.71 0.09
C LYS A 174 -6.08 47.89 1.50
N ASN A 175 -6.79 47.36 2.50
CA ASN A 175 -6.39 47.33 3.89
C ASN A 175 -5.98 45.90 4.28
N LYS A 176 -4.85 45.44 3.75
CA LYS A 176 -4.37 44.07 4.02
C LYS A 176 -3.99 43.90 5.49
N PRO A 177 -4.26 42.73 6.11
CA PRO A 177 -3.77 42.44 7.45
C PRO A 177 -2.23 42.41 7.50
N ARG A 178 -1.67 42.71 8.66
CA ARG A 178 -0.21 42.68 8.89
C ARG A 178 0.10 41.50 9.81
N VAL A 179 0.74 40.50 9.23
CA VAL A 179 1.19 39.28 9.92
C VAL A 179 2.71 39.35 10.00
N GLN A 180 3.29 39.34 11.20
CA GLN A 180 4.74 39.55 11.37
C GLN A 180 5.58 38.38 10.82
N ARG A 181 5.09 37.14 10.98
CA ARG A 181 5.73 35.91 10.52
C ARG A 181 4.70 34.82 10.27
N VAL A 182 5.07 33.78 9.50
CA VAL A 182 4.23 32.60 9.36
C VAL A 182 3.97 31.97 10.73
N GLY A 183 2.70 31.76 11.06
CA GLY A 183 2.29 31.25 12.36
C GLY A 183 2.48 32.25 13.51
N ALA A 184 2.37 33.55 13.22
CA ALA A 184 2.37 34.60 14.24
C ALA A 184 1.23 34.41 15.26
N GLY A 185 1.50 34.77 16.52
CA GLY A 185 0.51 34.75 17.60
C GLY A 185 -0.44 35.95 17.54
N PRO A 186 -1.50 35.98 18.35
CA PRO A 186 -2.54 37.01 18.30
C PRO A 186 -2.05 38.45 18.53
N LYS A 187 -0.92 38.67 19.22
CA LYS A 187 -0.31 40.00 19.39
C LYS A 187 0.37 40.51 18.10
N ASP A 188 0.86 39.59 17.28
CA ASP A 188 1.68 39.86 16.10
C ASP A 188 0.88 39.76 14.78
N VAL A 189 -0.43 39.58 14.89
CA VAL A 189 -1.39 39.58 13.77
C VAL A 189 -2.35 40.73 13.98
N THR A 190 -2.32 41.71 13.07
CA THR A 190 -3.22 42.86 13.09
C THR A 190 -4.09 42.89 11.83
N PHE A 191 -5.32 43.35 11.97
CA PHE A 191 -6.24 43.57 10.85
C PHE A 191 -6.92 44.93 10.98
N TYR A 192 -7.36 45.46 9.84
CA TYR A 192 -8.03 46.74 9.80
C TYR A 192 -9.48 46.59 10.25
N LYS A 193 -9.85 47.27 11.36
CA LYS A 193 -11.23 47.38 11.80
C LYS A 193 -11.85 48.59 11.06
N GLU A 194 -12.78 48.32 10.16
CA GLU A 194 -13.63 49.37 9.57
C GLU A 194 -14.47 50.02 10.69
N PRO A 195 -14.72 51.34 10.64
CA PRO A 195 -15.59 51.99 11.62
C PRO A 195 -17.01 51.42 11.54
N ASN A 196 -17.59 51.04 12.68
CA ASN A 196 -18.98 50.57 12.76
C ASN A 196 -19.92 51.78 12.76
N ALA A 197 -21.07 51.68 12.08
CA ALA A 197 -22.14 52.69 12.14
C ALA A 197 -22.72 52.86 13.56
N ASP A 198 -22.61 51.84 14.43
CA ASP A 198 -23.09 51.89 15.82
C ASP A 198 -22.10 52.59 16.79
N ASP A 199 -20.82 52.74 16.41
CA ASP A 199 -19.82 53.47 17.21
C ASP A 199 -20.06 55.01 17.14
N GLU A 200 -20.94 55.50 16.26
CA GLU A 200 -21.35 56.93 16.18
C GLU A 200 -22.48 57.31 17.16
N MET A 201 -23.24 56.35 17.71
CA MET A 201 -24.43 56.63 18.53
C MET A 201 -24.18 56.66 20.05
N LEU A 202 -23.03 56.20 20.52
CA LEU A 202 -22.63 56.27 21.93
C LEU A 202 -21.46 57.25 22.07
N GLY A 203 -21.80 58.53 22.22
CA GLY A 203 -20.86 59.65 22.39
C GLY A 203 -19.97 59.55 23.62
N ALA A 204 -19.00 58.63 23.60
CA ALA A 204 -17.93 58.54 24.58
C ALA A 204 -16.68 59.25 24.03
N ASN A 205 -16.33 60.37 24.67
CA ASN A 205 -15.13 61.17 24.46
C ASN A 205 -13.85 60.37 24.77
N THR A 206 -13.47 59.47 23.87
CA THR A 206 -12.09 59.00 23.72
C THR A 206 -11.73 59.05 22.25
N SER A 207 -10.68 59.80 21.94
CA SER A 207 -10.12 60.04 20.61
C SER A 207 -9.75 58.74 19.87
N SER A 208 -10.72 58.03 19.33
CA SER A 208 -10.51 56.90 18.43
C SER A 208 -10.88 57.33 17.01
N THR A 209 -9.84 57.74 16.29
CA THR A 209 -9.86 58.02 14.86
C THR A 209 -10.49 56.89 14.04
N ALA A 210 -11.06 57.29 12.90
CA ALA A 210 -11.34 56.51 11.70
C ALA A 210 -10.49 55.23 11.54
N GLY A 211 -11.11 54.17 11.00
CA GLY A 211 -10.61 52.80 10.90
C GLY A 211 -9.12 52.57 11.22
N ALA A 212 -8.87 51.73 12.21
CA ALA A 212 -7.53 51.48 12.76
C ALA A 212 -7.15 50.00 12.66
N TYR A 213 -5.84 49.75 12.60
CA TYR A 213 -5.32 48.38 12.77
C TYR A 213 -5.39 48.00 14.24
N VAL A 214 -6.04 46.87 14.53
CA VAL A 214 -6.12 46.27 15.86
C VAL A 214 -5.51 44.88 15.81
N SER A 215 -4.79 44.48 16.87
CA SER A 215 -4.30 43.11 16.97
C SER A 215 -5.43 42.13 17.24
N VAL A 216 -5.27 40.87 16.84
CA VAL A 216 -6.22 39.80 17.20
C VAL A 216 -6.32 39.70 18.73
N PHE A 217 -5.22 39.89 19.45
CA PHE A 217 -5.20 39.90 20.92
C PHE A 217 -6.09 41.00 21.50
N GLU A 218 -5.89 42.25 21.09
CA GLU A 218 -6.68 43.40 21.57
C GLU A 218 -8.14 43.27 21.16
N PHE A 219 -8.44 42.81 19.94
CA PHE A 219 -9.82 42.61 19.49
C PHE A 219 -10.55 41.62 20.40
N PHE A 220 -9.95 40.48 20.74
CA PHE A 220 -10.60 39.49 21.60
C PHE A 220 -10.69 39.96 23.05
N ARG A 221 -9.67 40.65 23.57
CA ARG A 221 -9.68 41.21 24.95
C ARG A 221 -10.67 42.37 25.11
N ASP A 222 -10.61 43.36 24.23
CA ASP A 222 -11.28 44.64 24.42
C ASP A 222 -12.70 44.65 23.83
N ILE A 223 -12.91 43.98 22.69
CA ILE A 223 -14.20 43.96 22.00
C ILE A 223 -15.00 42.71 22.37
N ARG A 224 -14.37 41.52 22.31
CA ARG A 224 -15.07 40.27 22.66
C ARG A 224 -15.09 39.97 24.16
N LYS A 225 -14.34 40.72 24.97
CA LYS A 225 -14.20 40.51 26.44
C LYS A 225 -13.75 39.09 26.79
N ILE A 226 -12.85 38.52 25.99
CA ILE A 226 -12.26 37.19 26.16
C ILE A 226 -10.77 37.33 26.48
N THR A 227 -10.34 36.80 27.62
CA THR A 227 -8.92 36.67 27.97
C THR A 227 -8.33 35.47 27.26
N LEU A 228 -7.28 35.67 26.45
CA LEU A 228 -6.57 34.59 25.78
C LEU A 228 -5.49 34.03 26.71
N GLU A 229 -5.58 32.74 27.03
CA GLU A 229 -4.62 32.05 27.90
C GLU A 229 -3.36 31.61 27.14
N ASN A 230 -3.46 31.47 25.81
CA ASN A 230 -2.39 30.94 24.96
C ASN A 230 -1.92 31.97 23.91
N PRO A 231 -1.46 33.18 24.31
CA PRO A 231 -1.14 34.26 23.38
C PRO A 231 0.09 34.01 22.50
N ASP A 232 0.88 32.98 22.80
CA ASP A 232 2.06 32.58 22.03
C ASP A 232 1.75 31.52 20.96
N LEU A 233 0.55 30.95 20.97
CA LEU A 233 0.15 29.99 19.94
C LEU A 233 -0.20 30.69 18.62
N PRO A 234 0.15 30.09 17.47
CA PRO A 234 -0.20 30.61 16.16
C PRO A 234 -1.70 30.86 15.99
N VAL A 235 -2.06 32.02 15.44
CA VAL A 235 -3.42 32.31 14.97
C VAL A 235 -3.74 31.43 13.76
N VAL A 236 -4.96 30.90 13.73
CA VAL A 236 -5.46 30.14 12.58
C VAL A 236 -6.29 31.01 11.63
N ASN A 237 -6.15 30.75 10.33
CA ASN A 237 -6.99 31.35 9.30
C ASN A 237 -8.11 30.36 8.93
N ILE A 238 -9.36 30.78 9.00
CA ILE A 238 -10.56 30.00 8.61
C ILE A 238 -11.28 30.56 7.36
N GLY A 239 -10.73 31.61 6.75
CA GLY A 239 -11.20 32.23 5.52
C GLY A 239 -10.49 31.69 4.29
N SER A 240 -10.19 32.56 3.34
CA SER A 240 -9.28 32.27 2.22
C SER A 240 -7.95 33.02 2.40
N ARG A 241 -6.96 32.79 1.52
CA ARG A 241 -5.73 33.59 1.51
C ARG A 241 -6.01 35.01 1.02
N GLU A 242 -7.01 35.20 0.16
CA GLU A 242 -7.40 36.50 -0.38
C GLU A 242 -8.30 37.29 0.59
N ARG A 243 -9.12 36.58 1.37
CA ARG A 243 -10.02 37.13 2.40
C ARG A 243 -9.84 36.34 3.70
N PRO A 244 -8.76 36.61 4.46
CA PRO A 244 -8.45 35.88 5.67
C PRO A 244 -9.43 36.21 6.79
N ILE A 245 -9.71 35.23 7.64
CA ILE A 245 -10.49 35.39 8.86
C ILE A 245 -9.71 34.72 9.97
N TYR A 246 -9.24 35.53 10.92
CA TYR A 246 -8.32 35.10 11.98
C TYR A 246 -9.06 34.71 13.25
N LEU A 247 -8.65 33.59 13.84
CA LEU A 247 -9.11 33.16 15.16
C LEU A 247 -7.93 32.75 16.04
N PRO A 248 -7.89 33.20 17.31
CA PRO A 248 -6.98 32.63 18.28
C PRO A 248 -7.39 31.17 18.58
N PRO A 249 -6.44 30.27 18.85
CA PRO A 249 -6.77 28.87 19.14
C PRO A 249 -7.70 28.67 20.34
N ASP A 250 -7.63 29.55 21.34
CA ASP A 250 -8.41 29.51 22.59
C ASP A 250 -9.93 29.48 22.36
N VAL A 251 -10.42 30.00 21.24
CA VAL A 251 -11.86 30.03 20.92
C VAL A 251 -12.31 28.92 19.97
N CYS A 252 -11.46 27.90 19.77
CA CYS A 252 -11.67 26.82 18.82
C CYS A 252 -11.65 25.44 19.52
N ILE A 253 -12.71 24.65 19.32
CA ILE A 253 -12.80 23.25 19.76
C ILE A 253 -12.74 22.32 18.55
N VAL A 254 -11.76 21.43 18.51
CA VAL A 254 -11.63 20.40 17.48
C VAL A 254 -12.73 19.36 17.62
N LEU A 255 -13.49 19.15 16.55
CA LEU A 255 -14.56 18.14 16.52
C LEU A 255 -14.00 16.71 16.43
N PRO A 256 -14.68 15.70 17.00
CA PRO A 256 -14.24 14.32 16.97
C PRO A 256 -14.30 13.70 15.56
N GLY A 257 -13.59 12.59 15.36
CA GLY A 257 -13.75 11.74 14.17
C GLY A 257 -13.11 12.26 12.89
N GLN A 258 -12.24 13.27 12.97
CA GLN A 258 -11.62 13.91 11.81
C GLN A 258 -10.26 13.28 11.50
N ALA A 259 -10.10 12.66 10.34
CA ALA A 259 -8.83 12.03 9.95
C ALA A 259 -7.80 13.07 9.48
N PRO A 260 -6.52 12.97 9.91
CA PRO A 260 -5.48 13.90 9.46
C PRO A 260 -5.01 13.54 8.05
N ASN A 261 -4.66 14.56 7.26
CA ASN A 261 -4.10 14.38 5.92
C ASN A 261 -2.57 14.27 5.97
N MET A 262 -2.05 13.28 6.71
CA MET A 262 -0.61 13.02 6.80
C MET A 262 -0.29 11.57 7.13
N THR A 263 0.97 11.21 6.89
CA THR A 263 1.55 9.94 7.32
C THR A 263 1.87 9.98 8.80
N LEU A 264 1.47 8.93 9.53
CA LEU A 264 1.83 8.74 10.93
C LEU A 264 3.34 8.54 11.09
N SER A 265 3.89 8.98 12.22
CA SER A 265 5.27 8.68 12.60
C SER A 265 5.46 7.18 12.85
N THR A 266 6.72 6.73 12.90
CA THR A 266 7.04 5.32 13.23
C THR A 266 6.47 4.92 14.60
N THR A 267 6.57 5.80 15.59
CA THR A 267 6.05 5.57 16.95
C THR A 267 4.53 5.50 16.96
N GLN A 268 3.86 6.45 16.30
CA GLN A 268 2.41 6.45 16.13
C GLN A 268 1.91 5.20 15.41
N THR A 269 2.62 4.78 14.37
CA THR A 269 2.32 3.54 13.62
C THR A 269 2.44 2.32 14.52
N GLN A 270 3.45 2.24 15.39
CA GLN A 270 3.59 1.15 16.35
C GLN A 270 2.46 1.12 17.38
N GLN A 271 2.05 2.28 17.92
CA GLN A 271 0.93 2.40 18.84
C GLN A 271 -0.41 2.03 18.18
N MET A 272 -0.64 2.51 16.96
CA MET A 272 -1.77 2.12 16.11
C MET A 272 -1.83 0.60 15.91
N ILE A 273 -0.70 -0.03 15.58
CA ILE A 273 -0.63 -1.50 15.43
C ILE A 273 -0.95 -2.18 16.76
N LYS A 274 -0.37 -1.73 17.88
CA LYS A 274 -0.63 -2.29 19.21
C LYS A 274 -2.12 -2.24 19.57
N PHE A 275 -2.79 -1.15 19.24
CA PHE A 275 -4.23 -0.99 19.45
C PHE A 275 -5.08 -1.84 18.48
N ALA A 276 -4.68 -1.94 17.21
CA ALA A 276 -5.44 -2.64 16.18
C ALA A 276 -5.34 -4.17 16.26
N VAL A 277 -4.21 -4.70 16.75
CA VAL A 277 -3.94 -6.14 16.80
C VAL A 277 -4.76 -6.80 17.90
N ARG A 278 -5.70 -7.67 17.49
CA ARG A 278 -6.53 -8.49 18.39
C ARG A 278 -6.63 -9.92 17.90
N ARG A 279 -6.83 -10.84 18.86
CA ARG A 279 -7.09 -12.25 18.54
C ARG A 279 -8.39 -12.38 17.73
N PRO A 280 -8.49 -13.36 16.81
CA PRO A 280 -9.65 -13.54 15.93
C PRO A 280 -11.00 -13.59 16.66
N ALA A 281 -11.11 -14.31 17.77
CA ALA A 281 -12.36 -14.42 18.53
C ALA A 281 -12.88 -13.06 19.06
N LEU A 282 -11.98 -12.17 19.48
CA LEU A 282 -12.34 -10.83 19.93
C LEU A 282 -12.87 -9.97 18.78
N ASN A 283 -12.31 -10.14 17.59
CA ASN A 283 -12.78 -9.45 16.39
C ASN A 283 -14.15 -9.98 15.96
N ALA A 284 -14.33 -11.29 15.91
CA ALA A 284 -15.62 -11.93 15.63
C ALA A 284 -16.72 -11.45 16.59
N LYS A 285 -16.44 -11.40 17.90
CA LYS A 285 -17.37 -10.88 18.90
C LYS A 285 -17.74 -9.41 18.64
N SER A 286 -16.76 -8.53 18.45
CA SER A 286 -17.01 -7.11 18.18
C SER A 286 -17.78 -6.88 16.87
N ILE A 287 -17.53 -7.67 15.84
CA ILE A 287 -18.27 -7.60 14.57
C ILE A 287 -19.75 -7.95 14.79
N ASN A 288 -20.02 -9.03 15.52
CA ASN A 288 -21.38 -9.50 15.76
C ASN A 288 -22.17 -8.62 16.74
N THR A 289 -21.49 -7.91 17.64
CA THR A 289 -22.14 -6.99 18.59
C THR A 289 -22.11 -5.54 18.08
N LYS A 290 -21.03 -4.82 18.35
CA LYS A 290 -20.86 -3.40 18.01
C LYS A 290 -20.92 -3.12 16.51
N GLY A 291 -20.46 -4.05 15.68
CA GLY A 291 -20.53 -3.94 14.21
C GLY A 291 -21.95 -4.02 13.68
N ALA A 292 -22.79 -4.92 14.22
CA ALA A 292 -24.21 -4.96 13.89
C ALA A 292 -24.94 -3.71 14.42
N GLN A 293 -24.60 -3.25 15.63
CA GLN A 293 -25.18 -2.04 16.23
C GLN A 293 -24.90 -0.78 15.42
N ILE A 294 -23.64 -0.53 15.04
CA ILE A 294 -23.26 0.71 14.34
C ILE A 294 -23.90 0.81 12.95
N LEU A 295 -24.14 -0.32 12.29
CA LEU A 295 -24.81 -0.39 10.99
C LEU A 295 -26.34 -0.38 11.10
N GLY A 296 -26.89 -0.31 12.33
CA GLY A 296 -28.32 -0.41 12.57
C GLY A 296 -28.91 -1.77 12.18
N ALA A 297 -28.08 -2.81 12.10
CA ALA A 297 -28.42 -4.17 11.72
C ALA A 297 -28.70 -5.08 12.94
N SER A 298 -28.74 -4.50 14.15
CA SER A 298 -29.21 -5.20 15.35
C SER A 298 -30.72 -5.44 15.28
N GLN A 299 -31.22 -6.37 16.10
CA GLN A 299 -32.65 -6.66 16.17
C GLN A 299 -33.28 -5.93 17.37
N PRO A 300 -34.44 -5.27 17.20
CA PRO A 300 -35.20 -5.12 15.96
C PRO A 300 -34.50 -4.20 14.94
N ALA A 301 -34.74 -4.44 13.64
CA ALA A 301 -34.15 -3.64 12.57
C ALA A 301 -34.51 -2.15 12.70
N ASN A 302 -33.59 -1.25 12.34
CA ASN A 302 -33.86 0.18 12.37
C ASN A 302 -34.97 0.58 11.36
N SER A 303 -35.57 1.76 11.56
CA SER A 303 -36.69 2.26 10.75
C SER A 303 -36.41 2.30 9.26
N THR A 304 -35.16 2.58 8.86
CA THR A 304 -34.76 2.58 7.44
C THR A 304 -34.79 1.18 6.87
N LEU A 305 -34.14 0.21 7.51
CA LEU A 305 -34.14 -1.18 7.03
C LEU A 305 -35.54 -1.79 7.02
N ALA A 306 -36.31 -1.54 8.08
CA ALA A 306 -37.70 -1.97 8.17
C ALA A 306 -38.56 -1.36 7.04
N GLY A 307 -38.38 -0.08 6.74
CA GLY A 307 -39.09 0.60 5.64
C GLY A 307 -38.78 0.05 4.24
N PHE A 308 -37.58 -0.53 4.05
CA PHE A 308 -37.21 -1.25 2.83
C PHE A 308 -37.53 -2.76 2.87
N GLY A 309 -38.17 -3.25 3.94
CA GLY A 309 -38.44 -4.69 4.12
C GLY A 309 -37.19 -5.55 4.29
N LEU A 310 -36.08 -4.96 4.74
CA LEU A 310 -34.80 -5.63 4.90
C LEU A 310 -34.59 -6.05 6.36
N ALA A 311 -34.17 -7.30 6.55
CA ALA A 311 -33.74 -7.82 7.84
C ALA A 311 -32.36 -8.48 7.72
N VAL A 312 -31.50 -8.25 8.70
CA VAL A 312 -30.17 -8.88 8.77
C VAL A 312 -30.23 -9.97 9.84
N GLN A 313 -29.85 -11.19 9.45
CA GLN A 313 -29.76 -12.30 10.39
C GLN A 313 -28.62 -12.05 11.40
N PRO A 314 -28.88 -12.13 12.72
CA PRO A 314 -27.83 -12.03 13.73
C PRO A 314 -26.84 -13.19 13.62
N GLY A 315 -25.57 -12.93 13.94
CA GLY A 315 -24.52 -13.94 13.90
C GLY A 315 -23.65 -13.88 12.65
N LEU A 316 -22.47 -14.49 12.75
CA LEU A 316 -21.63 -14.75 11.59
C LEU A 316 -22.14 -15.98 10.84
N ILE A 317 -22.13 -15.94 9.51
CA ILE A 317 -22.43 -17.12 8.70
C ILE A 317 -21.33 -18.17 8.89
N THR A 318 -21.72 -19.44 8.90
CA THR A 318 -20.79 -20.57 8.85
C THR A 318 -20.63 -21.02 7.41
N VAL A 319 -19.39 -21.21 6.98
CA VAL A 319 -19.04 -21.61 5.60
C VAL A 319 -18.17 -22.86 5.63
N PRO A 320 -18.30 -23.77 4.65
CA PRO A 320 -17.38 -24.88 4.52
C PRO A 320 -16.01 -24.35 4.08
N GLY A 321 -14.96 -24.87 4.71
CA GLY A 321 -13.58 -24.63 4.31
C GLY A 321 -12.81 -25.94 4.22
N ARG A 322 -11.87 -26.02 3.29
CA ARG A 322 -10.94 -27.14 3.14
C ARG A 322 -9.55 -26.71 3.60
N VAL A 323 -8.76 -27.62 4.15
CA VAL A 323 -7.37 -27.32 4.53
C VAL A 323 -6.43 -28.09 3.62
N LEU A 324 -5.78 -27.38 2.71
CA LEU A 324 -4.77 -27.94 1.82
C LEU A 324 -3.49 -28.27 2.57
N GLN A 325 -2.89 -29.40 2.22
CA GLN A 325 -1.60 -29.82 2.78
C GLN A 325 -0.46 -29.04 2.12
N GLY A 326 0.38 -28.40 2.94
CA GLY A 326 1.57 -27.71 2.46
C GLY A 326 2.63 -28.69 1.90
N PRO A 327 3.45 -28.26 0.92
CA PRO A 327 4.51 -29.08 0.37
C PRO A 327 5.72 -29.15 1.32
N GLN A 328 6.56 -30.17 1.14
CA GLN A 328 7.88 -30.21 1.74
C GLN A 328 8.86 -29.31 0.98
N VAL A 329 9.79 -28.68 1.69
CA VAL A 329 10.79 -27.77 1.11
C VAL A 329 12.12 -28.48 0.97
N ARG A 330 12.77 -28.35 -0.20
CA ARG A 330 14.05 -28.96 -0.51
C ARG A 330 15.19 -27.95 -0.45
N TYR A 331 16.29 -28.38 0.14
CA TYR A 331 17.59 -27.71 0.20
C TYR A 331 18.66 -28.61 -0.42
N LYS A 332 19.91 -28.17 -0.46
CA LYS A 332 21.00 -28.97 -1.04
C LYS A 332 21.13 -30.32 -0.34
N SER A 333 21.08 -31.39 -1.12
CA SER A 333 21.42 -32.75 -0.68
C SER A 333 22.92 -32.99 -0.90
N VAL A 334 23.62 -33.54 0.10
CA VAL A 334 25.07 -33.79 0.03
C VAL A 334 25.35 -35.28 0.28
N GLY A 335 25.81 -36.00 -0.76
CA GLY A 335 26.33 -37.37 -0.64
C GLY A 335 25.30 -38.46 -0.31
N ARG A 336 25.78 -39.58 0.25
CA ARG A 336 24.96 -40.72 0.72
C ARG A 336 24.06 -40.37 1.93
N ASP A 337 24.34 -39.25 2.60
CA ASP A 337 23.51 -38.68 3.67
C ASP A 337 22.46 -37.70 3.10
N ALA A 338 21.67 -38.16 2.13
CA ALA A 338 20.59 -37.38 1.57
C ALA A 338 19.58 -37.01 2.66
N ARG A 339 19.64 -35.76 3.13
CA ARG A 339 18.74 -35.30 4.19
C ARG A 339 17.30 -35.29 3.69
N PRO A 340 16.34 -35.71 4.51
CA PRO A 340 14.94 -35.66 4.13
C PRO A 340 14.54 -34.20 3.85
N PRO A 341 13.59 -33.98 2.93
CA PRO A 341 12.98 -32.66 2.73
C PRO A 341 12.55 -32.02 4.06
N THR A 342 12.75 -30.71 4.18
CA THR A 342 12.34 -29.97 5.37
C THR A 342 10.81 -29.88 5.39
N ASN A 343 10.19 -30.39 6.45
CA ASN A 343 8.75 -30.29 6.68
C ASN A 343 8.41 -28.94 7.32
N PRO A 344 7.66 -28.06 6.64
CA PRO A 344 7.17 -26.83 7.26
C PRO A 344 6.17 -27.15 8.37
N ASN A 345 6.40 -26.62 9.57
CA ASN A 345 5.41 -26.68 10.64
C ASN A 345 4.49 -25.47 10.54
N SER A 346 3.21 -25.69 10.22
CA SER A 346 2.22 -24.62 10.04
C SER A 346 2.73 -23.53 9.08
N GLY A 347 3.32 -23.93 7.96
CA GLY A 347 3.88 -23.01 6.97
C GLY A 347 5.14 -22.25 7.43
N SER A 348 5.83 -22.66 8.48
CA SER A 348 7.10 -22.07 8.91
C SER A 348 8.18 -23.14 9.05
N TRP A 349 9.41 -22.80 8.66
CA TRP A 349 10.60 -23.61 8.89
C TRP A 349 11.79 -22.69 9.20
N ASN A 350 12.96 -23.27 9.43
CA ASN A 350 14.20 -22.53 9.64
C ASN A 350 15.34 -23.10 8.77
N LEU A 351 16.47 -22.41 8.76
CA LEU A 351 17.68 -22.82 8.03
C LEU A 351 18.66 -23.61 8.88
N GLN A 352 18.26 -24.05 10.09
CA GLN A 352 19.17 -24.81 10.94
C GLN A 352 19.54 -26.10 10.23
N ARG A 353 20.85 -26.32 10.06
CA ARG A 353 21.40 -27.49 9.37
C ARG A 353 20.99 -27.60 7.89
N ASN A 354 20.51 -26.53 7.26
CA ASN A 354 20.21 -26.49 5.82
C ASN A 354 21.24 -25.64 5.07
N GLN A 355 21.56 -26.03 3.83
CA GLN A 355 22.37 -25.23 2.88
C GLN A 355 21.55 -24.86 1.66
N PHE A 356 21.79 -23.69 1.08
CA PHE A 356 21.08 -23.26 -0.13
C PHE A 356 21.21 -24.27 -1.26
N SER A 357 20.10 -24.55 -1.94
CA SER A 357 20.01 -25.55 -3.02
C SER A 357 21.05 -25.28 -4.11
N VAL A 358 21.19 -24.02 -4.52
CA VAL A 358 22.28 -23.51 -5.34
C VAL A 358 22.86 -22.28 -4.67
N ALA A 359 23.90 -22.48 -3.88
CA ALA A 359 24.66 -21.41 -3.26
C ALA A 359 25.61 -20.75 -4.28
N LYS A 360 25.56 -19.43 -4.41
CA LYS A 360 26.47 -18.66 -5.25
C LYS A 360 27.64 -18.10 -4.44
N PRO A 361 28.85 -18.07 -4.98
CA PRO A 361 29.99 -17.47 -4.29
C PRO A 361 29.82 -15.94 -4.21
N LEU A 362 30.12 -15.37 -3.04
CA LEU A 362 30.20 -13.93 -2.81
C LEU A 362 31.68 -13.53 -2.82
N LYS A 363 32.14 -13.06 -3.97
CA LYS A 363 33.51 -12.60 -4.22
C LYS A 363 33.49 -11.11 -4.48
N ASN A 364 34.63 -10.43 -4.27
CA ASN A 364 34.81 -9.02 -4.63
C ASN A 364 33.59 -8.13 -4.26
N TRP A 365 33.35 -7.96 -2.97
CA TRP A 365 32.21 -7.20 -2.43
C TRP A 365 32.70 -6.19 -1.39
N ALA A 366 31.87 -5.18 -1.10
CA ALA A 366 32.21 -4.10 -0.18
C ALA A 366 31.14 -3.95 0.91
N CYS A 367 31.58 -3.54 2.09
CA CYS A 367 30.73 -3.09 3.18
C CYS A 367 30.90 -1.58 3.35
N LEU A 368 29.84 -0.81 3.08
CA LEU A 368 29.80 0.63 3.26
C LEU A 368 28.99 0.95 4.52
N TRP A 369 29.69 1.37 5.58
CA TRP A 369 29.08 1.72 6.85
C TRP A 369 28.85 3.23 6.93
N ILE A 370 27.59 3.63 6.97
CA ILE A 370 27.15 5.02 7.03
C ILE A 370 26.96 5.39 8.50
N GLN A 371 27.66 6.44 8.93
CA GLN A 371 27.58 6.98 10.28
C GLN A 371 26.72 8.25 10.31
N LYS A 372 26.26 8.61 11.51
CA LYS A 372 25.57 9.87 11.74
C LYS A 372 26.11 10.48 13.02
N ARG A 373 26.57 11.74 12.93
CA ARG A 373 27.32 12.45 13.99
C ARG A 373 26.63 12.42 15.35
N ASP A 374 25.30 12.55 15.38
CA ASP A 374 24.52 12.66 16.63
C ASP A 374 23.92 11.33 17.11
N THR A 375 24.43 10.18 16.65
CA THR A 375 23.92 8.86 17.05
C THR A 375 24.99 8.00 17.68
N SER A 376 24.63 7.30 18.76
CA SER A 376 25.49 6.28 19.34
C SER A 376 25.83 5.23 18.29
N LEU A 377 27.13 5.08 18.02
CA LEU A 377 27.65 4.08 17.10
C LEU A 377 27.74 2.73 17.81
N PRO A 378 27.20 1.64 17.22
CA PRO A 378 27.31 0.31 17.84
C PRO A 378 28.74 -0.25 17.86
N TRP A 379 29.63 0.30 17.04
CA TRP A 379 31.03 -0.09 16.94
C TRP A 379 31.89 1.19 16.93
N PRO A 380 33.08 1.21 17.57
CA PRO A 380 33.98 2.35 17.57
C PRO A 380 34.73 2.53 16.23
N ASP A 381 35.08 1.44 15.56
CA ASP A 381 35.94 1.45 14.37
C ASP A 381 35.61 0.29 13.40
N ALA A 382 36.31 0.26 12.26
CA ALA A 382 36.15 -0.76 11.22
C ALA A 382 36.57 -2.17 11.69
N GLU A 383 37.58 -2.26 12.55
CA GLU A 383 38.11 -3.54 13.05
C GLU A 383 37.09 -4.22 13.98
N THR A 384 36.47 -3.43 14.86
CA THR A 384 35.42 -3.88 15.76
C THR A 384 34.15 -4.25 14.99
N LEU A 385 33.76 -3.47 13.98
CA LEU A 385 32.67 -3.83 13.05
C LEU A 385 32.97 -5.19 12.36
N SER A 386 34.22 -5.38 11.91
CA SER A 386 34.63 -6.61 11.24
C SER A 386 34.48 -7.82 12.17
N SER A 387 35.17 -7.78 13.31
CA SER A 387 35.26 -8.92 14.24
C SER A 387 33.94 -9.25 14.92
N GLN A 388 33.16 -8.23 15.32
CA GLN A 388 31.93 -8.43 16.11
C GLN A 388 30.67 -8.63 15.26
N ALA A 389 30.66 -8.21 13.99
CA ALA A 389 29.44 -8.29 13.16
C ALA A 389 29.65 -8.93 11.79
N LEU A 390 30.64 -8.48 11.00
CA LEU A 390 30.85 -9.01 9.65
C LEU A 390 31.36 -10.45 9.66
N ASP A 391 32.36 -10.78 10.49
CA ASP A 391 32.90 -12.13 10.59
C ASP A 391 31.86 -13.16 11.05
N PRO A 392 31.04 -12.91 12.11
CA PRO A 392 29.89 -13.75 12.43
C PRO A 392 28.91 -13.92 11.26
N PHE A 393 28.62 -12.85 10.51
CA PHE A 393 27.72 -12.90 9.37
C PHE A 393 28.31 -13.72 8.20
N ILE A 394 29.60 -13.56 7.91
CA ILE A 394 30.34 -14.33 6.91
C ILE A 394 30.37 -15.82 7.29
N ARG A 395 30.60 -16.14 8.57
CA ARG A 395 30.48 -17.52 9.07
C ARG A 395 29.09 -18.08 8.82
N GLN A 396 28.04 -17.29 9.04
CA GLN A 396 26.67 -17.73 8.75
C GLN A 396 26.43 -17.97 7.26
N LEU A 397 26.93 -17.11 6.37
CA LEU A 397 26.85 -17.31 4.92
C LEU A 397 27.57 -18.61 4.49
N LYS A 398 28.76 -18.87 5.05
CA LYS A 398 29.54 -20.09 4.80
C LYS A 398 28.80 -21.35 5.28
N GLN A 399 28.18 -21.30 6.46
CA GLN A 399 27.34 -22.40 6.97
C GLN A 399 26.16 -22.73 6.05
N LEU A 400 25.63 -21.73 5.34
CA LEU A 400 24.54 -21.88 4.36
C LEU A 400 25.04 -22.35 2.98
N GLY A 401 26.33 -22.66 2.85
CA GLY A 401 26.93 -23.26 1.65
C GLY A 401 27.57 -22.27 0.69
N MET A 402 27.64 -20.97 1.02
CA MET A 402 28.28 -19.97 0.17
C MET A 402 29.80 -19.93 0.40
N THR A 403 30.59 -19.77 -0.66
CA THR A 403 31.99 -19.34 -0.55
C THR A 403 32.03 -17.82 -0.46
N VAL A 404 32.71 -17.26 0.55
CA VAL A 404 32.67 -15.82 0.84
C VAL A 404 34.07 -15.27 1.14
N ASP A 405 34.47 -14.26 0.37
CA ASP A 405 35.70 -13.48 0.58
C ASP A 405 35.49 -12.41 1.67
N GLN A 406 36.58 -11.86 2.21
CA GLN A 406 36.49 -10.69 3.10
C GLN A 406 36.07 -9.43 2.31
N PRO A 407 35.17 -8.59 2.85
CA PRO A 407 34.72 -7.39 2.17
C PRO A 407 35.77 -6.27 2.23
N LEU A 408 35.75 -5.38 1.24
CA LEU A 408 36.33 -4.04 1.43
C LEU A 408 35.45 -3.24 2.39
N ILE A 409 35.96 -2.89 3.57
CA ILE A 409 35.24 -2.05 4.53
C ILE A 409 35.53 -0.58 4.22
N HIS A 410 34.47 0.22 4.08
CA HIS A 410 34.56 1.65 3.83
C HIS A 410 33.59 2.40 4.76
N ILE A 411 34.06 3.44 5.41
CA ILE A 411 33.26 4.26 6.35
C ILE A 411 32.86 5.54 5.64
N CYS A 412 31.56 5.84 5.66
CA CYS A 412 31.02 7.12 5.26
C CYS A 412 30.65 7.89 6.55
N PRO A 413 31.29 9.05 6.82
CA PRO A 413 31.22 9.72 8.12
C PRO A 413 29.89 10.44 8.40
N ASP A 414 29.00 10.52 7.41
CA ASP A 414 27.74 11.23 7.48
C ASP A 414 26.65 10.57 6.60
N ASP A 415 25.40 10.97 6.77
CA ASP A 415 24.25 10.47 6.01
C ASP A 415 23.78 11.45 4.90
N PHE A 416 24.64 12.36 4.44
CA PHE A 416 24.32 13.29 3.35
C PHE A 416 24.33 12.59 1.98
N GLU A 417 23.34 12.90 1.14
CA GLU A 417 23.18 12.26 -0.18
C GLU A 417 24.43 12.39 -1.07
N ARG A 418 25.10 13.55 -1.04
CA ARG A 418 26.31 13.81 -1.83
C ARG A 418 27.49 12.97 -1.34
N SER A 419 27.75 12.98 -0.04
CA SER A 419 28.83 12.20 0.59
C SER A 419 28.68 10.72 0.25
N ILE A 420 27.48 10.16 0.41
CA ILE A 420 27.21 8.76 0.09
C ILE A 420 27.45 8.44 -1.40
N GLU A 421 27.08 9.35 -2.30
CA GLU A 421 27.31 9.19 -3.73
C GLU A 421 28.81 9.15 -4.07
N GLU A 422 29.61 10.05 -3.46
CA GLU A 422 31.06 10.09 -3.60
C GLU A 422 31.73 8.82 -3.07
N HIS A 423 31.30 8.33 -1.91
CA HIS A 423 31.85 7.10 -1.30
C HIS A 423 31.47 5.85 -2.12
N ILE A 424 30.26 5.77 -2.68
CA ILE A 424 29.91 4.68 -3.60
C ILE A 424 30.77 4.74 -4.87
N ALA A 425 30.97 5.94 -5.44
CA ALA A 425 31.81 6.12 -6.63
C ALA A 425 33.26 5.69 -6.35
N SER A 426 33.84 6.07 -5.21
CA SER A 426 35.18 5.68 -4.79
C SER A 426 35.33 4.16 -4.69
N VAL A 427 34.38 3.48 -4.05
CA VAL A 427 34.37 2.01 -3.94
C VAL A 427 34.33 1.34 -5.32
N LEU A 428 33.50 1.85 -6.24
CA LEU A 428 33.37 1.30 -7.59
C LEU A 428 34.61 1.57 -8.46
N GLN A 429 35.27 2.72 -8.29
CA GLN A 429 36.53 3.02 -8.96
C GLN A 429 37.65 2.08 -8.49
N PHE A 430 37.73 1.82 -7.18
CA PHE A 430 38.73 0.93 -6.61
C PHE A 430 38.48 -0.55 -6.93
N LYS A 431 37.21 -0.95 -7.13
CA LYS A 431 36.80 -2.31 -7.49
C LYS A 431 35.81 -2.31 -8.67
N PRO A 432 36.29 -2.23 -9.93
CA PRO A 432 35.41 -2.15 -11.10
C PRO A 432 34.50 -3.37 -11.32
N SER A 433 34.91 -4.56 -10.86
CA SER A 433 34.17 -5.81 -11.01
C SER A 433 33.39 -6.21 -9.73
N LEU A 434 32.96 -5.22 -8.94
CA LEU A 434 32.29 -5.46 -7.66
C LEU A 434 30.94 -6.17 -7.84
N GLN A 435 30.73 -7.26 -7.12
CA GLN A 435 29.47 -8.02 -7.20
C GLN A 435 28.33 -7.35 -6.44
N LEU A 436 28.63 -6.77 -5.28
CA LEU A 436 27.62 -6.28 -4.34
C LEU A 436 28.19 -5.26 -3.35
N ILE A 437 27.39 -4.25 -2.99
CA ILE A 437 27.65 -3.35 -1.86
C ILE A 437 26.66 -3.64 -0.72
N PHE A 438 27.20 -3.94 0.46
CA PHE A 438 26.47 -4.14 1.70
C PHE A 438 26.49 -2.85 2.52
N PHE A 439 25.34 -2.22 2.70
CA PHE A 439 25.19 -0.96 3.42
C PHE A 439 24.74 -1.20 4.85
N ILE A 440 25.44 -0.58 5.80
CA ILE A 440 25.03 -0.51 7.20
C ILE A 440 24.57 0.91 7.48
N LEU A 441 23.26 1.08 7.71
CA LEU A 441 22.62 2.38 7.94
C LEU A 441 22.50 2.66 9.44
N PRO A 442 22.63 3.91 9.90
CA PRO A 442 22.52 4.22 11.34
C PRO A 442 21.10 3.97 11.85
N VAL A 443 20.09 4.41 11.09
CA VAL A 443 18.66 4.27 11.37
C VAL A 443 17.87 4.04 10.09
N VAL A 444 16.57 3.75 10.20
CA VAL A 444 15.67 3.79 9.04
C VAL A 444 15.46 5.25 8.65
N SER A 445 15.88 5.63 7.45
CA SER A 445 15.74 7.01 6.95
C SER A 445 15.49 7.03 5.43
N SER A 446 15.18 8.23 4.92
CA SER A 446 14.96 8.48 3.49
C SER A 446 16.18 8.18 2.61
N ILE A 447 17.37 8.08 3.21
CA ILE A 447 18.61 7.80 2.48
C ILE A 447 18.60 6.45 1.78
N TYR A 448 17.81 5.50 2.29
CA TYR A 448 17.62 4.19 1.68
C TYR A 448 17.17 4.33 0.22
N SER A 449 16.23 5.24 -0.06
CA SER A 449 15.72 5.48 -1.41
C SER A 449 16.81 6.00 -2.34
N ARG A 450 17.66 6.92 -1.85
CA ARG A 450 18.81 7.44 -2.61
C ARG A 450 19.83 6.35 -2.92
N ILE A 451 20.19 5.53 -1.95
CA ILE A 451 21.12 4.39 -2.14
C ILE A 451 20.57 3.43 -3.19
N LYS A 452 19.27 3.09 -3.14
CA LYS A 452 18.66 2.19 -4.12
C LYS A 452 18.64 2.79 -5.53
N TYR A 453 18.32 4.08 -5.67
CA TYR A 453 18.41 4.75 -6.97
C TYR A 453 19.83 4.70 -7.54
N LEU A 454 20.81 5.08 -6.72
CA LEU A 454 22.22 5.12 -7.11
C LEU A 454 22.72 3.73 -7.54
N CYS A 455 22.50 2.71 -6.72
CA CYS A 455 22.99 1.36 -7.03
C CYS A 455 22.20 0.71 -8.18
N ASP A 456 20.87 0.72 -8.13
CA ASP A 456 20.05 -0.09 -9.04
C ASP A 456 19.82 0.61 -10.40
N VAL A 457 19.83 1.95 -10.46
CA VAL A 457 19.56 2.73 -11.68
C VAL A 457 20.82 3.39 -12.26
N LYS A 458 21.61 4.09 -11.43
CA LYS A 458 22.77 4.85 -11.93
C LYS A 458 23.96 3.95 -12.27
N TRP A 459 24.29 2.99 -11.39
CA TRP A 459 25.51 2.18 -11.51
C TRP A 459 25.27 0.71 -11.85
N GLY A 460 24.04 0.20 -11.73
CA GLY A 460 23.73 -1.20 -12.04
C GLY A 460 24.41 -2.22 -11.11
N VAL A 461 24.69 -1.85 -9.84
CA VAL A 461 25.33 -2.72 -8.85
C VAL A 461 24.33 -3.23 -7.81
N HIS A 462 24.44 -4.50 -7.43
CA HIS A 462 23.57 -5.04 -6.39
C HIS A 462 23.84 -4.42 -5.02
N SER A 463 22.78 -4.05 -4.30
CA SER A 463 22.88 -3.47 -2.96
C SER A 463 22.01 -4.17 -1.92
N ILE A 464 22.53 -4.42 -0.72
CA ILE A 464 21.75 -4.91 0.44
C ILE A 464 21.97 -3.96 1.61
N CYS A 465 20.90 -3.60 2.33
CA CYS A 465 20.98 -2.65 3.44
C CYS A 465 20.50 -3.32 4.74
N VAL A 466 21.19 -3.03 5.85
CA VAL A 466 20.78 -3.36 7.22
C VAL A 466 20.84 -2.11 8.09
N VAL A 467 20.16 -2.13 9.24
CA VAL A 467 20.25 -1.07 10.25
C VAL A 467 21.25 -1.50 11.32
N ALA A 468 22.20 -0.63 11.66
CA ALA A 468 23.32 -0.88 12.56
C ALA A 468 22.85 -1.49 13.89
N GLY A 469 21.91 -0.86 14.58
CA GLY A 469 21.37 -1.36 15.86
C GLY A 469 20.65 -2.72 15.78
N LYS A 470 20.19 -3.15 14.59
CA LYS A 470 19.64 -4.52 14.41
C LYS A 470 20.73 -5.53 14.09
N PHE A 471 21.75 -5.11 13.34
CA PHE A 471 22.86 -5.96 12.92
C PHE A 471 23.84 -6.23 14.09
N ALA A 472 24.02 -5.25 14.98
CA ALA A 472 24.88 -5.34 16.15
C ALA A 472 24.35 -6.20 17.31
N LYS A 473 23.09 -6.66 17.26
CA LYS A 473 22.53 -7.48 18.34
C LYS A 473 23.31 -8.78 18.49
N GLU A 474 23.67 -9.13 19.72
CA GLU A 474 24.38 -10.37 20.02
C GLU A 474 23.60 -11.62 19.58
N ARG A 475 24.33 -12.66 19.13
CA ARG A 475 23.81 -13.99 18.79
C ARG A 475 22.64 -13.99 17.79
N ASN A 476 22.64 -13.06 16.83
CA ASN A 476 21.53 -12.83 15.92
C ASN A 476 21.50 -13.76 14.68
N CYS A 477 21.73 -15.07 14.87
CA CYS A 477 21.88 -16.04 13.78
C CYS A 477 20.64 -16.13 12.87
N GLN A 478 19.43 -15.98 13.42
CA GLN A 478 18.20 -15.99 12.64
C GLN A 478 18.08 -14.75 11.72
N TYR A 479 18.48 -13.57 12.20
CA TYR A 479 18.50 -12.36 11.37
C TYR A 479 19.56 -12.47 10.27
N PHE A 480 20.76 -12.94 10.60
CA PHE A 480 21.82 -13.19 9.62
C PHE A 480 21.35 -14.18 8.54
N SER A 481 20.69 -15.27 8.94
CA SER A 481 20.11 -16.23 8.00
C SER A 481 19.06 -15.59 7.09
N ASN A 482 18.20 -14.71 7.62
CA ASN A 482 17.22 -13.97 6.82
C ASN A 482 17.86 -12.96 5.85
N VAL A 483 18.98 -12.35 6.24
CA VAL A 483 19.77 -11.47 5.38
C VAL A 483 20.48 -12.29 4.30
N ALA A 484 21.05 -13.44 4.64
CA ALA A 484 21.75 -14.36 3.74
C ALA A 484 20.87 -14.84 2.58
N LEU A 485 19.59 -15.11 2.83
CA LEU A 485 18.61 -15.43 1.78
C LEU A 485 18.63 -14.40 0.63
N LYS A 486 18.80 -13.10 0.96
CA LYS A 486 18.84 -12.03 -0.05
C LYS A 486 20.16 -11.99 -0.81
N PHE A 487 21.27 -12.27 -0.15
CA PHE A 487 22.59 -12.31 -0.78
C PHE A 487 22.61 -13.37 -1.87
N ASN A 488 22.23 -14.60 -1.53
CA ASN A 488 22.24 -15.69 -2.50
C ASN A 488 21.30 -15.42 -3.70
N LEU A 489 20.08 -14.93 -3.46
CA LEU A 489 19.16 -14.56 -4.54
C LEU A 489 19.72 -13.48 -5.47
N LYS A 490 20.33 -12.41 -4.92
CA LYS A 490 20.91 -11.32 -5.71
C LYS A 490 22.12 -11.75 -6.52
N LEU A 491 22.81 -12.81 -6.12
CA LEU A 491 23.90 -13.41 -6.90
C LEU A 491 23.40 -14.44 -7.93
N GLY A 492 22.08 -14.58 -8.11
CA GLY A 492 21.47 -15.54 -9.03
C GLY A 492 21.40 -16.97 -8.48
N GLY A 493 21.45 -17.14 -7.16
CA GLY A 493 21.38 -18.44 -6.49
C GLY A 493 19.96 -18.88 -6.17
N THR A 494 19.83 -20.15 -5.80
CA THR A 494 18.56 -20.78 -5.43
C THR A 494 18.59 -21.16 -3.96
N ASN A 495 17.71 -20.56 -3.15
CA ASN A 495 17.67 -20.85 -1.73
C ASN A 495 17.06 -22.24 -1.48
N HIS A 496 15.83 -22.44 -1.93
CA HIS A 496 15.07 -23.68 -1.75
C HIS A 496 14.14 -23.95 -2.93
N THR A 497 13.75 -25.19 -3.08
CA THR A 497 12.83 -25.67 -4.13
C THR A 497 11.73 -26.55 -3.54
N LEU A 498 10.79 -27.01 -4.37
CA LEU A 498 9.77 -28.01 -4.02
C LEU A 498 9.98 -29.30 -4.81
N ASP A 499 9.21 -30.32 -4.48
CA ASP A 499 9.08 -31.48 -5.37
C ASP A 499 8.38 -31.08 -6.68
N PRO A 500 8.88 -31.48 -7.86
CA PRO A 500 8.25 -31.23 -9.16
C PRO A 500 6.75 -31.56 -9.22
N SER A 501 6.31 -32.65 -8.58
CA SER A 501 4.90 -33.05 -8.51
C SER A 501 3.99 -31.99 -7.86
N LYS A 502 4.54 -31.13 -7.00
CA LYS A 502 3.82 -30.03 -6.36
C LYS A 502 3.67 -28.78 -7.24
N LEU A 503 4.34 -28.75 -8.39
CA LEU A 503 4.24 -27.69 -9.40
C LEU A 503 3.52 -28.15 -10.68
N GLY A 504 3.25 -29.45 -10.84
CA GLY A 504 2.41 -29.97 -11.93
C GLY A 504 2.97 -29.63 -13.31
N PHE A 505 2.16 -29.04 -14.18
CA PHE A 505 2.57 -28.65 -15.54
C PHE A 505 3.64 -27.55 -15.59
N ILE A 506 3.92 -26.85 -14.47
CA ILE A 506 5.03 -25.91 -14.41
C ILE A 506 6.37 -26.65 -14.38
N SER A 507 6.43 -27.81 -13.71
CA SER A 507 7.68 -28.58 -13.58
C SER A 507 8.19 -29.15 -14.90
N GLU A 508 7.39 -29.10 -15.96
CA GLU A 508 7.71 -29.57 -17.31
C GLU A 508 8.62 -28.59 -18.10
N GLY A 509 8.94 -27.41 -17.56
CA GLY A 509 9.84 -26.44 -18.21
C GLY A 509 9.25 -25.73 -19.41
N LYS A 510 7.91 -25.75 -19.54
CA LYS A 510 7.17 -25.17 -20.68
C LYS A 510 6.23 -24.04 -20.28
N THR A 511 6.17 -23.70 -19.00
CA THR A 511 5.24 -22.70 -18.46
C THR A 511 6.01 -21.56 -17.82
N MET A 512 5.79 -20.35 -18.32
CA MET A 512 6.28 -19.13 -17.69
C MET A 512 5.22 -18.59 -16.74
N VAL A 513 5.58 -18.39 -15.47
CA VAL A 513 4.71 -17.76 -14.48
C VAL A 513 5.08 -16.29 -14.38
N VAL A 514 4.08 -15.42 -14.40
CA VAL A 514 4.25 -13.97 -14.45
C VAL A 514 3.52 -13.33 -13.27
N GLY A 515 4.16 -12.37 -12.62
CA GLY A 515 3.53 -11.45 -11.68
C GLY A 515 3.40 -10.09 -12.33
N LEU A 516 2.23 -9.46 -12.22
CA LEU A 516 1.97 -8.12 -12.75
C LEU A 516 1.32 -7.26 -11.66
N ASP A 517 1.83 -6.05 -11.48
CA ASP A 517 1.26 -5.05 -10.57
C ASP A 517 1.35 -3.66 -11.20
N VAL A 518 0.36 -2.83 -10.89
CA VAL A 518 0.28 -1.43 -11.30
C VAL A 518 -0.03 -0.60 -10.08
N THR A 519 0.84 0.36 -9.80
CA THR A 519 0.71 1.24 -8.64
C THR A 519 0.48 2.68 -9.08
N HIS A 520 -0.55 3.31 -8.52
CA HIS A 520 -0.88 4.72 -8.72
C HIS A 520 -0.30 5.64 -7.62
N PRO A 521 -0.13 6.94 -7.91
CA PRO A 521 0.15 7.95 -6.90
C PRO A 521 -0.86 7.90 -5.75
N SER A 522 -0.36 8.03 -4.53
CA SER A 522 -1.21 8.05 -3.33
C SER A 522 -1.62 9.48 -2.99
N PRO A 523 -2.70 9.70 -2.21
CA PRO A 523 -2.98 11.02 -1.63
C PRO A 523 -1.74 11.55 -0.89
N GLY A 524 -1.25 12.73 -1.25
CA GLY A 524 0.00 13.32 -0.75
C GLY A 524 1.23 13.14 -1.66
N SER A 525 1.16 12.34 -2.71
CA SER A 525 2.14 12.38 -3.80
C SER A 525 1.99 13.66 -4.62
N SER A 526 3.05 14.08 -5.31
CA SER A 526 2.99 15.21 -6.25
C SER A 526 1.89 14.99 -7.29
N SER A 527 1.21 16.06 -7.73
CA SER A 527 0.18 16.00 -8.79
C SER A 527 0.70 15.33 -10.06
N ASN A 528 2.00 15.46 -10.32
CA ASN A 528 2.69 14.96 -11.49
C ASN A 528 3.34 13.59 -11.25
N ALA A 529 3.10 12.95 -10.09
CA ALA A 529 3.62 11.61 -9.83
C ALA A 529 3.06 10.62 -10.87
N PRO A 530 3.90 9.78 -11.50
CA PRO A 530 3.46 8.86 -12.54
C PRO A 530 2.77 7.62 -11.94
N SER A 531 2.06 6.86 -12.77
CA SER A 531 1.73 5.47 -12.43
C SER A 531 2.92 4.57 -12.80
N ILE A 532 3.08 3.45 -12.11
CA ILE A 532 4.18 2.51 -12.32
C ILE A 532 3.59 1.13 -12.61
N ALA A 533 3.97 0.54 -13.74
CA ALA A 533 3.67 -0.85 -14.07
C ALA A 533 4.93 -1.70 -13.90
N ALA A 534 4.80 -2.83 -13.21
CA ALA A 534 5.91 -3.76 -12.98
C ALA A 534 5.52 -5.18 -13.39
N ILE A 535 6.39 -5.83 -14.16
CA ILE A 535 6.27 -7.24 -14.51
C ILE A 535 7.46 -8.02 -13.93
N VAL A 536 7.18 -9.20 -13.40
CA VAL A 536 8.17 -10.21 -13.03
C VAL A 536 7.82 -11.51 -13.72
N ALA A 537 8.82 -12.29 -14.12
CA ALA A 537 8.59 -13.60 -14.71
C ALA A 537 9.59 -14.62 -14.17
N SER A 538 9.13 -15.86 -14.00
CA SER A 538 10.03 -16.99 -13.79
C SER A 538 10.90 -17.20 -15.02
N ILE A 539 12.12 -17.70 -14.81
CA ILE A 539 13.06 -18.02 -15.90
C ILE A 539 13.23 -19.53 -16.11
N ASP A 540 12.59 -20.35 -15.28
CA ASP A 540 12.68 -21.81 -15.27
C ASP A 540 11.47 -22.44 -14.55
N GLN A 541 11.45 -23.78 -14.53
CA GLN A 541 10.44 -24.60 -13.88
C GLN A 541 10.50 -24.62 -12.34
N ASP A 542 11.63 -24.23 -11.76
CA ASP A 542 11.83 -24.29 -10.30
C ASP A 542 11.23 -23.06 -9.60
N LEU A 543 10.95 -21.99 -10.35
CA LEU A 543 10.34 -20.74 -9.89
C LEU A 543 11.19 -20.02 -8.83
N THR A 544 12.51 -20.05 -8.97
CA THR A 544 13.44 -19.59 -7.92
C THR A 544 14.00 -18.20 -8.19
N GLN A 545 14.05 -17.78 -9.46
CA GLN A 545 14.57 -16.49 -9.91
C GLN A 545 13.47 -15.73 -10.67
N TRP A 546 13.32 -14.45 -10.31
CA TRP A 546 12.23 -13.59 -10.79
C TRP A 546 12.73 -12.22 -11.25
N PRO A 547 13.45 -12.15 -12.39
CA PRO A 547 13.88 -10.89 -12.96
C PRO A 547 12.69 -9.99 -13.28
N ALA A 548 12.85 -8.70 -13.00
CA ALA A 548 11.80 -7.69 -13.12
C ALA A 548 12.03 -6.73 -14.29
N ASP A 549 10.96 -6.12 -14.78
CA ASP A 549 11.00 -4.97 -15.68
C ASP A 549 9.94 -3.97 -15.23
N VAL A 550 10.17 -2.68 -15.47
CA VAL A 550 9.33 -1.58 -14.97
C VAL A 550 9.13 -0.55 -16.06
N ARG A 551 7.89 -0.04 -16.15
CA ARG A 551 7.56 1.09 -17.02
C ARG A 551 6.85 2.18 -16.22
N ILE A 552 7.23 3.41 -16.50
CA ILE A 552 6.64 4.62 -15.92
C ILE A 552 5.65 5.18 -16.95
N GLN A 553 4.46 5.55 -16.51
CA GLN A 553 3.41 6.13 -17.37
C GLN A 553 2.81 7.40 -16.75
N PRO A 554 2.17 8.27 -17.55
CA PRO A 554 1.54 9.50 -17.06
C PRO A 554 0.59 9.28 -15.86
N SER A 555 0.45 10.30 -15.02
CA SER A 555 -0.31 10.26 -13.76
C SER A 555 -1.75 9.76 -13.97
N ARG A 556 -2.22 8.86 -13.08
CA ARG A 556 -3.60 8.34 -13.00
C ARG A 556 -4.13 7.61 -14.23
N GLN A 557 -3.30 7.28 -15.23
CA GLN A 557 -3.65 6.20 -16.13
C GLN A 557 -3.56 4.88 -15.35
N GLU A 558 -4.69 4.21 -15.19
CA GLU A 558 -4.78 2.82 -14.73
C GLU A 558 -4.17 1.86 -15.75
N MET A 559 -4.18 2.28 -17.01
CA MET A 559 -3.81 1.47 -18.16
C MET A 559 -2.32 1.42 -18.44
N VAL A 560 -1.79 0.21 -18.60
CA VAL A 560 -0.38 -0.02 -18.93
C VAL A 560 -0.12 0.22 -20.41
N SER A 561 0.12 1.47 -20.81
CA SER A 561 0.71 1.76 -22.11
C SER A 561 2.11 1.11 -22.17
N GLY A 562 2.26 0.03 -22.94
CA GLY A 562 3.51 -0.71 -23.10
C GLY A 562 3.63 -2.04 -22.33
N LEU A 563 2.51 -2.63 -21.86
CA LEU A 563 2.52 -3.98 -21.29
C LEU A 563 3.02 -5.03 -22.29
N ASP A 564 2.77 -4.81 -23.58
CA ASP A 564 3.28 -5.65 -24.65
C ASP A 564 4.82 -5.66 -24.67
N GLU A 565 5.47 -4.50 -24.58
CA GLU A 565 6.93 -4.42 -24.51
C GLU A 565 7.50 -5.05 -23.23
N LEU A 566 6.83 -4.86 -22.09
CA LEU A 566 7.21 -5.52 -20.83
C LEU A 566 7.15 -7.05 -20.95
N LEU A 567 6.09 -7.61 -21.53
CA LEU A 567 5.99 -9.05 -21.74
C LEU A 567 7.02 -9.55 -22.77
N LYS A 568 7.26 -8.80 -23.87
CA LYS A 568 8.29 -9.15 -24.86
C LYS A 568 9.68 -9.25 -24.21
N SER A 569 10.01 -8.32 -23.32
CA SER A 569 11.24 -8.34 -22.52
C SER A 569 11.37 -9.65 -21.71
N ARG A 570 10.29 -10.09 -21.04
CA ARG A 570 10.28 -11.36 -20.29
C ARG A 570 10.37 -12.59 -21.20
N LEU A 571 9.65 -12.61 -22.31
CA LEU A 571 9.67 -13.71 -23.27
C LEU A 571 11.05 -13.91 -23.91
N ARG A 572 11.74 -12.82 -24.27
CA ARG A 572 13.12 -12.88 -24.77
C ARG A 572 14.09 -13.43 -23.72
N LEU A 573 13.92 -13.03 -22.46
CA LEU A 573 14.72 -13.56 -21.36
C LEU A 573 14.47 -15.05 -21.17
N TRP A 574 13.21 -15.50 -21.18
CA TRP A 574 12.86 -16.92 -21.15
C TRP A 574 13.55 -17.69 -22.29
N ALA A 575 13.45 -17.21 -23.52
CA ALA A 575 14.05 -17.84 -24.70
C ALA A 575 15.58 -17.97 -24.59
N LYS A 576 16.25 -16.99 -23.96
CA LYS A 576 17.69 -17.06 -23.66
C LYS A 576 18.05 -18.24 -22.74
N HIS A 577 17.15 -18.60 -21.82
CA HIS A 577 17.33 -19.74 -20.91
C HIS A 577 16.84 -21.08 -21.48
N HIS A 578 16.06 -21.08 -22.56
CA HIS A 578 15.40 -22.26 -23.11
C HIS A 578 15.76 -22.53 -24.59
N ARG A 579 17.02 -22.33 -24.98
CA ARG A 579 17.52 -22.62 -26.35
C ARG A 579 16.61 -22.01 -27.42
N THR A 580 16.31 -20.72 -27.26
CA THR A 580 15.45 -19.90 -28.14
C THR A 580 13.96 -20.28 -28.20
N ALA A 581 13.52 -21.30 -27.47
CA ALA A 581 12.10 -21.66 -27.37
C ALA A 581 11.34 -20.69 -26.44
N TYR A 582 10.12 -20.33 -26.87
CA TYR A 582 9.16 -19.59 -26.03
C TYR A 582 8.27 -20.55 -25.23
N PRO A 583 7.70 -20.11 -24.09
CA PRO A 583 6.86 -20.99 -23.27
C PRO A 583 5.57 -21.38 -23.98
N GLU A 584 5.07 -22.59 -23.77
CA GLU A 584 3.77 -23.04 -24.30
C GLU A 584 2.60 -22.45 -23.50
N ASN A 585 2.84 -22.10 -22.23
CA ASN A 585 1.85 -21.55 -21.31
C ASN A 585 2.37 -20.30 -20.61
N ILE A 586 1.52 -19.30 -20.44
CA ILE A 586 1.81 -18.09 -19.66
C ILE A 586 0.74 -17.92 -18.58
N LEU A 587 1.12 -18.17 -17.32
CA LEU A 587 0.24 -18.05 -16.17
C LEU A 587 0.50 -16.72 -15.45
N VAL A 588 -0.44 -15.79 -15.53
CA VAL A 588 -0.32 -14.44 -14.96
C VAL A 588 -1.06 -14.34 -13.63
N TYR A 589 -0.37 -13.87 -12.59
CA TYR A 589 -0.97 -13.39 -11.34
C TYR A 589 -0.95 -11.86 -11.31
N ARG A 590 -2.12 -11.23 -11.47
CA ARG A 590 -2.33 -9.78 -11.53
C ARG A 590 -2.76 -9.25 -10.17
N ASP A 591 -1.88 -8.54 -9.47
CA ASP A 591 -2.20 -7.83 -8.22
C ASP A 591 -2.76 -6.44 -8.49
N GLY A 592 -3.40 -5.77 -7.53
CA GLY A 592 -3.67 -4.33 -7.61
C GLY A 592 -4.93 -3.92 -8.37
N VAL A 593 -5.84 -4.86 -8.68
CA VAL A 593 -7.08 -4.60 -9.43
C VAL A 593 -8.30 -4.83 -8.53
N SER A 594 -9.24 -3.90 -8.54
CA SER A 594 -10.54 -4.03 -7.86
C SER A 594 -11.57 -4.74 -8.75
N GLU A 595 -12.62 -5.32 -8.15
CA GLU A 595 -13.67 -6.06 -8.89
C GLU A 595 -14.28 -5.24 -10.05
N GLY A 596 -14.48 -3.94 -9.85
CA GLY A 596 -15.02 -3.05 -10.90
C GLY A 596 -14.09 -2.85 -12.12
N GLN A 597 -12.86 -3.32 -12.06
CA GLN A 597 -11.85 -3.18 -13.12
C GLN A 597 -11.53 -4.52 -13.82
N TYR A 598 -12.23 -5.61 -13.48
CA TYR A 598 -11.96 -6.92 -14.10
C TYR A 598 -12.18 -6.90 -15.61
N ASN A 599 -13.23 -6.20 -16.06
CA ASN A 599 -13.49 -5.99 -17.49
C ASN A 599 -12.39 -5.16 -18.17
N THR A 600 -11.79 -4.20 -17.46
CA THR A 600 -10.65 -3.43 -17.97
C THR A 600 -9.45 -4.34 -18.24
N VAL A 601 -9.16 -5.30 -17.35
CA VAL A 601 -8.10 -6.30 -17.57
C VAL A 601 -8.37 -7.11 -18.84
N LEU A 602 -9.61 -7.54 -19.06
CA LEU A 602 -9.99 -8.32 -20.25
C LEU A 602 -9.96 -7.50 -21.54
N ASN A 603 -10.49 -6.28 -21.50
CA ASN A 603 -10.69 -5.47 -22.71
C ASN A 603 -9.43 -4.73 -23.12
N GLU A 604 -8.49 -4.50 -22.20
CA GLU A 604 -7.36 -3.62 -22.45
C GLU A 604 -5.99 -4.24 -22.12
N GLU A 605 -5.82 -4.97 -21.01
CA GLU A 605 -4.53 -5.62 -20.68
C GLU A 605 -4.29 -6.92 -21.46
N LEU A 606 -5.28 -7.82 -21.49
CA LEU A 606 -5.19 -9.10 -22.19
C LEU A 606 -4.84 -8.95 -23.68
N PRO A 607 -5.44 -8.03 -24.46
CA PRO A 607 -5.05 -7.81 -25.86
C PRO A 607 -3.59 -7.40 -26.04
N LEU A 608 -3.02 -6.65 -25.09
CA LEU A 608 -1.60 -6.27 -25.10
C LEU A 608 -0.68 -7.47 -24.83
N LEU A 609 -1.05 -8.34 -23.88
CA LEU A 609 -0.34 -9.59 -23.63
C LEU A 609 -0.36 -10.48 -24.88
N GLN A 610 -1.53 -10.67 -25.48
CA GLN A 610 -1.68 -11.44 -26.71
C GLN A 610 -0.91 -10.81 -27.89
N LYS A 611 -0.89 -9.48 -28.00
CA LYS A 611 -0.12 -8.76 -29.03
C LYS A 611 1.38 -9.02 -28.89
N ALA A 612 1.93 -9.03 -27.68
CA ALA A 612 3.33 -9.38 -27.45
C ALA A 612 3.64 -10.81 -27.90
N CYS A 613 2.75 -11.77 -27.60
CA CYS A 613 2.90 -13.15 -28.04
C CYS A 613 2.83 -13.27 -29.58
N ARG A 614 1.82 -12.68 -30.23
CA ARG A 614 1.69 -12.68 -31.69
C ARG A 614 2.92 -12.07 -32.40
N SER A 615 3.57 -11.09 -31.77
CA SER A 615 4.75 -10.42 -32.30
C SER A 615 6.04 -11.23 -32.21
N LEU A 616 6.16 -12.17 -31.27
CA LEU A 616 7.40 -12.91 -31.02
C LEU A 616 7.33 -14.39 -31.41
N TYR A 617 6.17 -15.01 -31.31
CA TYR A 617 6.02 -16.45 -31.54
C TYR A 617 6.03 -16.76 -33.04
N PRO A 618 6.66 -17.86 -33.46
CA PRO A 618 6.58 -18.34 -34.83
C PRO A 618 5.13 -18.56 -35.27
N ALA A 619 4.81 -18.23 -36.53
CA ALA A 619 3.46 -18.35 -37.08
C ALA A 619 2.86 -19.77 -36.98
N GLN A 620 3.70 -20.81 -37.04
CA GLN A 620 3.26 -22.20 -36.88
C GLN A 620 2.76 -22.48 -35.45
N GLN A 621 3.38 -21.88 -34.43
CA GLN A 621 2.97 -22.07 -33.04
C GLN A 621 1.69 -21.29 -32.73
N THR A 622 1.56 -20.06 -33.22
CA THR A 622 0.35 -19.26 -33.04
C THR A 622 -0.86 -19.89 -33.74
N ARG A 623 -0.69 -20.49 -34.92
CA ARG A 623 -1.75 -21.28 -35.59
C ARG A 623 -2.20 -22.51 -34.79
N ARG A 624 -1.34 -23.06 -33.93
CA ARG A 624 -1.66 -24.17 -33.01
C ARG A 624 -2.26 -23.70 -31.68
N GLY A 625 -2.55 -22.41 -31.54
CA GLY A 625 -3.11 -21.84 -30.31
C GLY A 625 -2.08 -21.63 -29.19
N LEU A 626 -0.79 -21.43 -29.54
CA LEU A 626 0.26 -21.11 -28.58
C LEU A 626 0.66 -19.62 -28.59
N PRO A 627 1.04 -19.05 -27.43
CA PRO A 627 0.94 -19.65 -26.10
C PRO A 627 -0.50 -19.63 -25.58
N ARG A 628 -0.82 -20.54 -24.66
CA ARG A 628 -2.06 -20.46 -23.86
C ARG A 628 -1.87 -19.50 -22.69
N LEU A 629 -2.84 -18.65 -22.44
CA LEU A 629 -2.83 -17.62 -21.41
C LEU A 629 -3.85 -17.89 -20.32
N SER A 630 -3.51 -17.62 -19.07
CA SER A 630 -4.49 -17.55 -17.98
C SER A 630 -4.13 -16.43 -17.02
N ILE A 631 -5.14 -15.69 -16.56
CA ILE A 631 -4.98 -14.51 -15.71
C ILE A 631 -5.76 -14.74 -14.43
N ILE A 632 -5.02 -14.76 -13.31
CA ILE A 632 -5.55 -14.85 -11.95
C ILE A 632 -5.36 -13.49 -11.29
N ILE A 633 -6.46 -12.81 -10.99
CA ILE A 633 -6.44 -11.57 -10.22
C ILE A 633 -6.23 -11.92 -8.75
N VAL A 634 -5.36 -11.15 -8.08
CA VAL A 634 -4.98 -11.35 -6.69
C VAL A 634 -5.46 -10.19 -5.84
N GLY A 635 -6.57 -10.40 -5.14
CA GLY A 635 -7.11 -9.49 -4.14
C GLY A 635 -6.39 -9.62 -2.80
N LYS A 636 -5.39 -8.77 -2.55
CA LYS A 636 -4.73 -8.67 -1.23
C LYS A 636 -5.49 -7.76 -0.26
N ARG A 637 -6.34 -6.87 -0.78
CA ARG A 637 -6.95 -5.74 -0.07
C ARG A 637 -8.49 -5.79 0.01
N HIS A 638 -9.06 -6.84 0.58
CA HIS A 638 -10.51 -6.97 0.84
C HIS A 638 -10.90 -7.04 2.34
N ASN A 639 -12.20 -6.92 2.64
CA ASN A 639 -12.72 -6.91 4.02
C ASN A 639 -13.17 -8.28 4.55
N THR A 640 -13.23 -9.32 3.71
CA THR A 640 -13.53 -10.70 4.15
C THR A 640 -12.49 -11.24 5.14
N ARG A 641 -12.95 -11.84 6.24
CA ARG A 641 -12.14 -12.57 7.22
C ARG A 641 -12.82 -13.89 7.58
N PHE A 642 -12.01 -14.90 7.86
CA PHE A 642 -12.50 -16.20 8.33
C PHE A 642 -12.02 -16.45 9.76
N PHE A 643 -12.89 -17.08 10.53
CA PHE A 643 -12.65 -17.45 11.93
C PHE A 643 -12.84 -18.96 12.04
N ALA A 644 -11.98 -19.63 12.81
CA ALA A 644 -12.16 -21.06 13.08
C ALA A 644 -13.43 -21.26 13.91
N SER A 645 -14.31 -22.16 13.47
CA SER A 645 -15.57 -22.47 14.16
C SER A 645 -15.37 -23.26 15.45
N ALA A 646 -14.24 -23.96 15.56
CA ALA A 646 -13.86 -24.74 16.74
C ALA A 646 -12.36 -24.60 17.04
N PRO A 647 -11.92 -24.74 18.31
CA PRO A 647 -10.51 -24.69 18.68
C PRO A 647 -9.63 -25.69 17.91
N ALA A 648 -10.16 -26.89 17.63
CA ALA A 648 -9.45 -27.90 16.86
C ALA A 648 -9.17 -27.46 15.41
N ALA A 649 -10.01 -26.61 14.82
CA ALA A 649 -9.83 -26.09 13.46
C ALA A 649 -8.90 -24.86 13.40
N ALA A 650 -8.37 -24.42 14.55
CA ALA A 650 -7.52 -23.24 14.64
C ALA A 650 -6.01 -23.60 14.65
N ASP A 651 -5.19 -22.62 14.26
CA ASP A 651 -3.75 -22.62 14.49
C ASP A 651 -3.39 -22.10 15.89
N ARG A 652 -2.09 -22.06 16.21
CA ARG A 652 -1.56 -21.53 17.47
C ARG A 652 -1.90 -20.05 17.75
N SER A 653 -2.27 -19.31 16.71
CA SER A 653 -2.68 -17.90 16.78
C SER A 653 -4.21 -17.74 16.78
N PHE A 654 -4.96 -18.84 16.91
CA PHE A 654 -6.42 -18.91 16.88
C PHE A 654 -7.04 -18.52 15.53
N ASN A 655 -6.25 -18.49 14.46
CA ASN A 655 -6.72 -18.28 13.09
C ASN A 655 -7.08 -19.63 12.44
N PRO A 656 -7.81 -19.64 11.31
CA PRO A 656 -7.90 -20.83 10.48
C PRO A 656 -6.50 -21.39 10.16
N ARG A 657 -6.39 -22.70 9.96
CA ARG A 657 -5.09 -23.35 9.68
C ARG A 657 -4.48 -22.86 8.36
N ASN A 658 -3.15 -22.90 8.28
CA ASN A 658 -2.43 -22.71 7.02
C ASN A 658 -3.00 -23.63 5.93
N GLY A 659 -3.25 -23.10 4.74
CA GLY A 659 -3.85 -23.85 3.63
C GLY A 659 -5.37 -23.86 3.63
N THR A 660 -6.03 -23.12 4.54
CA THR A 660 -7.49 -22.99 4.51
C THR A 660 -7.94 -22.33 3.21
N VAL A 661 -8.82 -23.00 2.47
CA VAL A 661 -9.49 -22.52 1.26
C VAL A 661 -10.99 -22.40 1.52
N VAL A 662 -11.58 -21.32 1.02
CA VAL A 662 -13.03 -21.09 0.98
C VAL A 662 -13.41 -20.65 -0.42
N ASP A 663 -14.12 -21.51 -1.13
CA ASP A 663 -14.54 -21.40 -2.53
C ASP A 663 -16.08 -21.48 -2.69
N ARG A 664 -16.82 -21.52 -1.58
CA ARG A 664 -18.28 -21.68 -1.53
C ARG A 664 -18.93 -20.73 -0.52
N ALA A 665 -20.25 -20.53 -0.67
CA ALA A 665 -21.14 -19.75 0.20
C ALA A 665 -20.87 -18.23 0.28
N VAL A 666 -19.63 -17.78 0.07
CA VAL A 666 -19.22 -16.37 0.02
C VAL A 666 -18.72 -15.93 -1.36
N THR A 667 -18.71 -16.88 -2.30
CA THR A 667 -18.36 -16.73 -3.72
C THR A 667 -19.63 -16.87 -4.58
N ASP A 668 -19.57 -16.39 -5.82
CA ASP A 668 -20.66 -16.54 -6.81
C ASP A 668 -20.35 -17.74 -7.69
N ALA A 669 -21.28 -18.69 -7.83
CA ALA A 669 -21.06 -19.95 -8.54
C ALA A 669 -20.68 -19.79 -10.02
N ARG A 670 -21.01 -18.64 -10.62
CA ARG A 670 -20.63 -18.30 -12.00
C ARG A 670 -19.21 -17.74 -12.12
N ASN A 671 -18.67 -17.27 -11.00
CA ASN A 671 -17.32 -16.77 -10.93
C ASN A 671 -16.39 -17.91 -10.56
N TRP A 672 -15.18 -17.90 -11.11
CA TRP A 672 -14.13 -18.81 -10.67
C TRP A 672 -13.22 -18.09 -9.69
N ASP A 673 -13.65 -18.05 -8.44
CA ASP A 673 -12.91 -17.39 -7.37
C ASP A 673 -12.85 -18.19 -6.07
N PHE A 674 -11.79 -17.95 -5.29
CA PHE A 674 -11.58 -18.61 -4.01
C PHE A 674 -10.74 -17.73 -3.08
N PHE A 675 -10.95 -17.91 -1.78
CA PHE A 675 -10.09 -17.34 -0.75
C PHE A 675 -9.11 -18.39 -0.25
N LEU A 676 -7.83 -18.03 -0.14
CA LEU A 676 -6.78 -18.92 0.35
C LEU A 676 -5.99 -18.24 1.47
N GLN A 677 -6.01 -18.83 2.66
CA GLN A 677 -5.11 -18.48 3.76
C GLN A 677 -3.84 -19.32 3.70
N ALA A 678 -2.92 -18.95 2.82
CA ALA A 678 -1.68 -19.69 2.59
C ALA A 678 -0.65 -19.60 3.73
N HIS A 679 -0.85 -18.71 4.72
CA HIS A 679 0.12 -18.39 5.76
C HIS A 679 -0.46 -18.62 7.16
N THR A 680 0.43 -18.74 8.14
CA THR A 680 0.10 -18.67 9.56
C THR A 680 0.30 -17.24 10.04
N ALA A 681 -0.77 -16.60 10.49
CA ALA A 681 -0.69 -15.22 10.98
C ALA A 681 0.15 -15.17 12.27
N LEU A 682 1.18 -14.31 12.28
CA LEU A 682 2.04 -14.14 13.46
C LEU A 682 1.34 -13.34 14.56
N HIS A 683 0.49 -12.39 14.17
CA HIS A 683 -0.26 -11.54 15.06
C HIS A 683 -1.61 -11.20 14.42
N GLY A 684 -2.62 -10.98 15.24
CA GLY A 684 -3.92 -10.50 14.79
C GLY A 684 -4.76 -11.55 14.06
N THR A 685 -5.70 -11.08 13.25
CA THR A 685 -6.53 -11.92 12.38
C THR A 685 -5.93 -12.00 10.99
N ALA A 686 -5.75 -13.22 10.51
CA ALA A 686 -5.24 -13.53 9.18
C ALA A 686 -6.13 -12.90 8.11
N ARG A 687 -5.50 -12.40 7.05
CA ARG A 687 -6.18 -11.99 5.83
C ARG A 687 -5.88 -13.03 4.75
N PRO A 688 -6.87 -13.81 4.29
CA PRO A 688 -6.65 -14.69 3.15
C PRO A 688 -6.36 -13.85 1.90
N GLY A 689 -5.69 -14.41 0.90
CA GLY A 689 -5.70 -13.84 -0.45
C GLY A 689 -6.98 -14.24 -1.16
N HIS A 690 -7.60 -13.33 -1.89
CA HIS A 690 -8.71 -13.62 -2.81
C HIS A 690 -8.16 -13.80 -4.21
N TYR A 691 -8.47 -14.91 -4.87
CA TYR A 691 -7.98 -15.23 -6.20
C TYR A 691 -9.18 -15.37 -7.12
N TYR A 692 -9.14 -14.68 -8.26
CA TYR A 692 -10.22 -14.67 -9.24
C TYR A 692 -9.65 -14.99 -10.63
N LEU A 693 -10.05 -16.10 -11.24
CA LEU A 693 -9.67 -16.44 -12.61
C LEU A 693 -10.53 -15.63 -13.59
N VAL A 694 -9.95 -14.55 -14.11
CA VAL A 694 -10.64 -13.65 -15.05
C VAL A 694 -10.55 -14.16 -16.49
N TYR A 695 -9.48 -14.89 -16.82
CA TYR A 695 -9.25 -15.48 -18.15
C TYR A 695 -8.53 -16.82 -18.02
N ASP A 696 -8.94 -17.84 -18.78
CA ASP A 696 -8.32 -19.17 -18.74
C ASP A 696 -8.37 -19.91 -20.09
N GLU A 697 -7.19 -20.21 -20.62
CA GLU A 697 -6.96 -21.18 -21.70
C GLU A 697 -6.10 -22.38 -21.24
N ILE A 698 -5.43 -22.28 -20.09
CA ILE A 698 -4.48 -23.29 -19.62
C ILE A 698 -5.23 -24.41 -18.92
N PHE A 699 -5.96 -24.10 -17.85
CA PHE A 699 -6.53 -25.09 -16.94
C PHE A 699 -7.68 -25.88 -17.56
N ARG A 700 -8.37 -25.31 -18.56
CA ARG A 700 -9.35 -26.01 -19.40
C ARG A 700 -8.72 -26.91 -20.48
N SER A 701 -7.45 -26.73 -20.80
CA SER A 701 -6.79 -27.47 -21.89
C SER A 701 -6.61 -28.95 -21.56
N SER A 702 -6.91 -29.84 -22.51
CA SER A 702 -6.70 -31.28 -22.38
C SER A 702 -5.25 -31.67 -22.09
N VAL A 703 -4.29 -30.83 -22.50
CA VAL A 703 -2.85 -31.10 -22.35
C VAL A 703 -2.41 -31.08 -20.89
N VAL A 704 -2.94 -30.16 -20.07
CA VAL A 704 -2.50 -30.03 -18.67
C VAL A 704 -3.33 -30.89 -17.71
N LYS A 705 -4.51 -31.36 -18.11
CA LYS A 705 -5.41 -32.17 -17.26
C LYS A 705 -4.72 -33.36 -16.58
N PRO A 706 -3.89 -34.17 -17.26
CA PRO A 706 -3.18 -35.28 -16.60
C PRO A 706 -2.22 -34.80 -15.50
N SER A 707 -1.58 -33.64 -15.70
CA SER A 707 -0.65 -33.04 -14.74
C SER A 707 -1.36 -32.39 -13.57
N LEU A 708 -2.61 -31.94 -13.72
CA LEU A 708 -3.42 -31.34 -12.65
C LEU A 708 -3.78 -32.36 -11.56
N ALA A 709 -4.10 -33.61 -11.93
CA ALA A 709 -4.44 -34.67 -10.97
C ALA A 709 -3.29 -34.98 -10.00
N ARG A 710 -2.03 -34.73 -10.39
CA ARG A 710 -0.86 -34.92 -9.53
C ARG A 710 -0.75 -33.88 -8.42
N LEU A 711 -1.26 -32.66 -8.65
CA LEU A 711 -1.22 -31.57 -7.66
C LEU A 711 -2.07 -31.90 -6.42
N THR A 712 -3.09 -32.71 -6.61
CA THR A 712 -4.14 -33.01 -5.62
C THR A 712 -4.08 -34.44 -5.09
N GLY A 713 -3.14 -35.27 -5.55
CA GLY A 713 -2.97 -36.65 -5.06
C GLY A 713 -3.86 -37.69 -5.75
N GLY A 714 -4.49 -37.37 -6.88
CA GLY A 714 -5.05 -38.35 -7.81
C GLY A 714 -6.47 -38.87 -7.57
N ILE A 715 -7.15 -38.54 -6.47
CA ILE A 715 -8.53 -39.02 -6.19
C ILE A 715 -9.48 -37.85 -5.91
N GLY A 716 -10.59 -37.78 -6.65
CA GLY A 716 -11.71 -36.85 -6.38
C GLY A 716 -11.45 -35.37 -6.70
N ALA A 717 -10.32 -35.03 -7.31
CA ALA A 717 -9.90 -33.66 -7.51
C ALA A 717 -10.35 -33.07 -8.86
N ASN A 718 -10.97 -31.90 -8.81
CA ASN A 718 -11.33 -31.13 -9.99
C ASN A 718 -10.27 -30.07 -10.33
N VAL A 719 -10.51 -29.32 -11.41
CA VAL A 719 -9.57 -28.28 -11.87
C VAL A 719 -9.43 -27.15 -10.86
N ALA A 720 -10.49 -26.79 -10.12
CA ALA A 720 -10.41 -25.77 -9.08
C ALA A 720 -9.49 -26.20 -7.93
N ASP A 721 -9.62 -27.45 -7.45
CA ASP A 721 -8.71 -28.00 -6.42
C ASP A 721 -7.24 -27.94 -6.86
N ALA A 722 -6.97 -28.19 -8.15
CA ALA A 722 -5.62 -28.13 -8.69
C ALA A 722 -5.06 -26.70 -8.75
N VAL A 723 -5.88 -25.71 -9.14
CA VAL A 723 -5.49 -24.28 -9.15
C VAL A 723 -5.21 -23.79 -7.72
N GLU A 724 -6.05 -24.16 -6.77
CA GLU A 724 -5.90 -23.81 -5.35
C GLU A 724 -4.63 -24.43 -4.76
N ALA A 725 -4.41 -25.72 -4.99
CA ALA A 725 -3.22 -26.45 -4.55
C ALA A 725 -1.94 -25.86 -5.16
N LEU A 726 -1.94 -25.57 -6.46
CA LEU A 726 -0.80 -24.94 -7.11
C LEU A 726 -0.49 -23.56 -6.52
N THR A 727 -1.53 -22.74 -6.35
CA THR A 727 -1.40 -21.40 -5.76
C THR A 727 -0.87 -21.47 -4.32
N HIS A 728 -1.35 -22.43 -3.51
CA HIS A 728 -0.86 -22.67 -2.16
C HIS A 728 0.58 -23.16 -2.13
N ASN A 729 0.94 -24.13 -2.97
CA ASN A 729 2.30 -24.67 -3.06
C ASN A 729 3.31 -23.56 -3.41
N MET A 730 2.99 -22.70 -4.38
CA MET A 730 3.86 -21.58 -4.73
C MET A 730 4.09 -20.63 -3.55
N CYS A 731 3.17 -20.45 -2.61
CA CYS A 731 3.41 -19.63 -1.41
C CYS A 731 4.61 -20.06 -0.57
N TYR A 732 5.12 -21.29 -0.73
CA TYR A 732 6.32 -21.79 -0.07
C TYR A 732 7.61 -21.43 -0.83
N LEU A 733 7.54 -20.93 -2.06
CA LEU A 733 8.68 -20.59 -2.93
C LEU A 733 9.12 -19.12 -2.83
N PHE A 734 8.62 -18.37 -1.85
CA PHE A 734 9.13 -17.02 -1.61
C PHE A 734 10.56 -17.06 -1.03
N GLY A 735 11.55 -16.87 -1.89
CA GLY A 735 12.97 -17.08 -1.56
C GLY A 735 13.53 -16.14 -0.49
N ARG A 736 12.80 -15.10 -0.06
CA ARG A 736 13.27 -14.14 0.95
C ARG A 736 12.88 -14.49 2.39
N ALA A 737 12.17 -15.59 2.63
CA ALA A 737 11.77 -16.03 3.96
C ALA A 737 11.66 -17.57 4.05
N THR A 738 11.81 -18.12 5.25
CA THR A 738 11.54 -19.53 5.55
C THR A 738 10.10 -19.74 6.06
N LYS A 739 9.16 -19.13 5.34
CA LYS A 739 7.73 -19.14 5.66
C LYS A 739 6.91 -19.15 4.39
N SER A 740 5.76 -19.82 4.44
CA SER A 740 4.71 -19.64 3.46
C SER A 740 4.14 -18.22 3.58
N VAL A 741 4.11 -17.50 2.46
CA VAL A 741 3.63 -16.11 2.41
C VAL A 741 2.12 -16.05 2.23
N SER A 742 1.52 -14.90 2.59
CA SER A 742 0.08 -14.70 2.55
C SER A 742 -0.50 -14.59 1.14
N VAL A 743 0.35 -14.28 0.17
CA VAL A 743 -0.01 -14.08 -1.23
C VAL A 743 0.99 -14.80 -2.11
N CYS A 744 0.53 -15.39 -3.21
CA CYS A 744 1.36 -16.13 -4.15
C CYS A 744 2.59 -15.30 -4.60
N PRO A 745 3.81 -15.87 -4.61
CA PRO A 745 5.04 -15.12 -4.85
C PRO A 745 5.11 -14.30 -6.15
N PRO A 746 4.54 -14.70 -7.30
CA PRO A 746 4.59 -13.86 -8.51
C PRO A 746 3.98 -12.47 -8.24
N ALA A 747 2.77 -12.43 -7.66
CA ALA A 747 2.11 -11.18 -7.26
C ALA A 747 2.85 -10.45 -6.11
N TYR A 748 3.55 -11.18 -5.24
CA TYR A 748 4.35 -10.55 -4.19
C TYR A 748 5.63 -9.91 -4.74
N TYR A 749 6.31 -10.56 -5.69
CA TYR A 749 7.49 -10.00 -6.34
C TYR A 749 7.14 -8.79 -7.21
N ALA A 750 6.01 -8.79 -7.92
CA ALA A 750 5.55 -7.62 -8.68
C ALA A 750 5.34 -6.39 -7.77
N ASP A 751 4.64 -6.56 -6.64
CA ASP A 751 4.44 -5.50 -5.63
C ASP A 751 5.76 -5.00 -5.01
N LEU A 752 6.73 -5.90 -4.79
CA LEU A 752 8.07 -5.50 -4.34
C LEU A 752 8.82 -4.65 -5.38
N VAL A 753 8.60 -4.90 -6.67
CA VAL A 753 9.18 -4.13 -7.77
C VAL A 753 8.51 -2.77 -7.89
N CYS A 754 7.18 -2.70 -7.81
CA CYS A 754 6.43 -1.43 -7.72
C CYS A 754 6.91 -0.59 -6.54
N THR A 755 7.03 -1.20 -5.35
CA THR A 755 7.56 -0.54 -4.16
C THR A 755 8.99 -0.03 -4.40
N ARG A 756 9.85 -0.81 -5.06
CA ARG A 756 11.22 -0.39 -5.41
C ARG A 756 11.23 0.78 -6.39
N ALA A 757 10.39 0.75 -7.41
CA ALA A 757 10.29 1.83 -8.39
C ALA A 757 9.80 3.15 -7.77
N ARG A 758 8.88 3.08 -6.79
CA ARG A 758 8.52 4.25 -5.96
C ARG A 758 9.70 4.79 -5.16
N CYS A 759 10.60 3.93 -4.66
CA CYS A 759 11.83 4.39 -4.02
C CYS A 759 12.73 5.18 -4.97
N TYR A 760 12.85 4.78 -6.24
CA TYR A 760 13.63 5.53 -7.24
C TYR A 760 13.04 6.92 -7.49
N LEU A 761 11.73 7.05 -7.36
CA LEU A 761 10.96 8.27 -7.58
C LEU A 761 10.51 8.91 -6.26
N SER A 762 11.24 8.69 -5.15
CA SER A 762 10.81 9.11 -3.80
C SER A 762 10.49 10.60 -3.73
N ARG A 763 11.22 11.46 -4.43
CA ARG A 763 10.95 12.92 -4.51
C ARG A 763 9.56 13.25 -5.05
N LEU A 764 8.98 12.40 -5.91
CA LEU A 764 7.64 12.58 -6.48
C LEU A 764 6.56 11.93 -5.60
N PHE A 765 6.84 10.76 -5.03
CA PHE A 765 5.86 9.99 -4.26
C PHE A 765 5.79 10.34 -2.77
N GLU A 766 6.89 10.84 -2.19
CA GLU A 766 7.05 11.22 -0.78
C GLU A 766 7.04 12.75 -0.60
N ALA A 767 6.39 13.49 -1.51
CA ALA A 767 6.31 14.96 -1.52
C ALA A 767 5.63 15.53 -0.24
N GLY A 768 6.41 15.55 0.83
CA GLY A 768 6.15 16.10 2.15
C GLY A 768 7.45 16.42 2.89
N SER A 769 8.59 15.97 2.36
CA SER A 769 9.96 16.22 2.83
C SER A 769 10.71 17.06 1.78
N ALA A 770 10.76 18.38 2.01
CA ALA A 770 11.64 19.38 1.40
C ALA A 770 11.89 19.31 -0.14
N ALA A 771 11.20 20.17 -0.90
CA ALA A 771 11.79 21.13 -1.86
C ALA A 771 10.69 21.82 -2.70
N GLY A 772 10.75 23.16 -2.76
CA GLY A 772 10.35 23.96 -3.93
C GLY A 772 8.86 24.13 -4.22
N SER A 773 8.30 25.25 -3.76
CA SER A 773 7.03 25.83 -4.19
C SER A 773 6.93 25.99 -5.71
N VAL A 774 5.82 25.57 -6.33
CA VAL A 774 5.23 26.21 -7.51
C VAL A 774 3.72 25.95 -7.54
N ALA A 775 2.99 26.96 -8.01
CA ALA A 775 1.59 27.27 -7.80
C ALA A 775 0.56 26.17 -8.14
N ALA A 776 -0.50 26.12 -7.31
CA ALA A 776 -1.71 25.35 -7.57
C ALA A 776 -2.70 26.19 -8.42
N GLY A 777 -3.02 25.73 -9.62
CA GLY A 777 -4.16 26.19 -10.41
C GLY A 777 -5.38 25.30 -10.16
N SER A 778 -6.52 25.94 -9.88
CA SER A 778 -7.83 25.36 -9.60
C SER A 778 -8.42 24.59 -10.80
N VAL A 779 -9.07 23.45 -10.52
CA VAL A 779 -9.87 22.70 -11.51
C VAL A 779 -11.33 23.06 -11.32
N ALA A 780 -11.93 23.70 -12.32
CA ALA A 780 -13.37 23.76 -12.55
C ALA A 780 -13.66 23.13 -13.92
N GLY A 781 -14.68 22.29 -13.99
CA GLY A 781 -15.03 21.52 -15.19
C GLY A 781 -15.76 22.34 -16.26
N GLY A 782 -15.72 21.83 -17.49
CA GLY A 782 -16.53 22.29 -18.62
C GLY A 782 -15.80 22.10 -19.95
N GLY A 783 -16.29 21.20 -20.80
CA GLY A 783 -15.65 20.85 -22.07
C GLY A 783 -15.90 21.85 -23.20
N ARG A 784 -14.92 21.98 -24.11
CA ARG A 784 -15.09 22.09 -25.56
C ARG A 784 -13.73 22.02 -26.28
N SER A 785 -13.81 21.75 -27.57
CA SER A 785 -12.82 21.22 -28.51
C SER A 785 -11.68 22.17 -28.93
N MET A 786 -10.55 21.52 -29.28
CA MET A 786 -9.52 21.82 -30.28
C MET A 786 -8.39 22.87 -30.11
N SER A 787 -7.23 22.38 -30.59
CA SER A 787 -6.06 23.00 -31.24
C SER A 787 -4.97 23.71 -30.42
N SER A 788 -3.78 23.09 -30.52
CA SER A 788 -2.42 23.65 -30.61
C SER A 788 -1.92 24.58 -29.51
N LEU A 789 -0.88 24.11 -28.80
CA LEU A 789 0.44 24.75 -28.77
C LEU A 789 1.45 23.79 -28.11
N GLU A 790 2.26 23.15 -28.96
CA GLU A 790 3.54 22.55 -28.59
C GLU A 790 4.49 23.64 -28.11
N VAL A 791 5.25 23.40 -27.04
CA VAL A 791 6.71 23.64 -26.95
C VAL A 791 7.25 22.86 -25.74
N GLY A 792 8.25 21.99 -25.98
CA GLY A 792 9.39 21.86 -25.07
C GLY A 792 9.54 20.61 -24.20
N LEU A 793 9.51 19.39 -24.78
CA LEU A 793 10.11 18.20 -24.16
C LEU A 793 10.68 17.27 -25.25
N ALA A 794 11.85 17.61 -25.77
CA ALA A 794 12.65 16.74 -26.62
C ALA A 794 14.11 16.81 -26.19
N LYS A 795 14.61 15.71 -25.61
CA LYS A 795 15.94 15.11 -25.84
C LYS A 795 16.25 14.12 -24.73
N LEU A 796 16.13 12.83 -25.05
CA LEU A 796 17.10 11.76 -24.74
C LEU A 796 16.47 10.42 -25.16
N SER A 797 16.46 10.16 -26.47
CA SER A 797 16.22 8.84 -27.06
C SER A 797 17.46 8.42 -27.83
N THR A 798 18.05 7.31 -27.37
CA THR A 798 18.57 6.20 -28.18
C THR A 798 19.41 6.53 -29.42
N ALA A 799 20.70 6.25 -29.34
CA ALA A 799 21.52 5.94 -30.51
C ALA A 799 21.76 4.42 -30.57
N THR A 800 21.22 3.78 -31.60
CA THR A 800 21.65 2.49 -32.15
C THR A 800 22.16 2.74 -33.57
N PRO A 801 23.30 2.19 -34.00
CA PRO A 801 23.82 2.38 -35.35
C PRO A 801 23.44 1.24 -36.30
N GLN A 802 23.04 1.58 -37.53
CA GLN A 802 23.20 0.82 -38.78
C GLN A 802 23.94 1.78 -39.73
N GLY A 803 24.90 1.45 -40.59
CA GLY A 803 25.25 0.19 -41.24
C GLY A 803 25.32 0.46 -42.76
N GLY A 804 26.53 0.45 -43.34
CA GLY A 804 26.83 0.52 -44.78
C GLY A 804 27.96 1.52 -45.09
N GLY A 805 29.02 1.25 -45.86
CA GLY A 805 29.51 0.08 -46.58
C GLY A 805 30.68 0.52 -47.49
N GLY A 806 31.75 -0.30 -47.58
CA GLY A 806 32.92 -0.15 -48.47
C GLY A 806 34.11 0.58 -47.84
N GLY A 807 35.36 0.11 -47.85
CA GLY A 807 36.00 -1.10 -48.35
C GLY A 807 37.49 -0.79 -48.53
N MET A 808 38.39 -1.48 -47.80
CA MET A 808 39.75 -1.87 -48.20
C MET A 808 40.55 -2.44 -47.01
N GLU A 809 41.00 -3.68 -47.22
CA GLU A 809 42.29 -4.28 -46.84
C GLU A 809 42.82 -4.23 -45.39
N GLY A 810 43.18 -5.43 -44.89
CA GLY A 810 44.42 -5.59 -44.12
C GLY A 810 44.30 -6.10 -42.69
N MET A 811 44.24 -7.42 -42.54
CA MET A 811 45.11 -8.20 -41.63
C MET A 811 44.96 -8.11 -40.08
N ILE A 812 44.98 -9.30 -39.46
CA ILE A 812 45.41 -9.64 -38.07
C ILE A 812 44.32 -9.84 -36.99
N SER A 813 43.82 -11.08 -36.92
CA SER A 813 43.95 -12.05 -35.80
C SER A 813 43.98 -11.57 -34.32
N ARG A 814 43.10 -12.20 -33.49
CA ARG A 814 43.29 -12.74 -32.11
C ARG A 814 42.45 -12.19 -30.94
N ARG A 815 41.83 -13.16 -30.24
CA ARG A 815 41.51 -13.32 -28.79
C ARG A 815 40.33 -12.52 -28.22
N LEU A 816 39.23 -13.15 -27.77
CA LEU A 816 39.00 -13.98 -26.55
C LEU A 816 39.16 -13.23 -25.22
N GLY A 817 38.11 -13.30 -24.39
CA GLY A 817 38.09 -12.88 -22.97
C GLY A 817 36.69 -12.66 -22.45
#